data_AF-A0A9P1MGB3-F1
#
_entry.id   AF-A0A9P1MGB3-F1
#
_cell.length_a   1.000
_cell.length_b   1.000
_cell.length_c   1.000
_cell.angle_alpha   90.00
_cell.angle_beta   90.00
_cell.angle_gamma   90.00
#
_symmetry.space_group_name_H-M   'P 1'
#
loop_
_entity.id
_entity.type
_entity.pdbx_description
1 polymer ?
#
loop_
_entity_poly.entity_id
_entity_poly.type
_entity_poly.pdbx_seq_one_letter_code
_entity_poly.pdbx_strand_id
1 'polypeptide(L)'
;MYIGSYSQLTFGSTEVFFIFDDVFEIPLDLSTLKVNKPVRFKLHVDRELLQVTKQKLALTRYPEEQTDFGPDNWSQGAKVHKVKELAEYWRDVYDWAKHEERLNDTFDHYLVKLHVPDYGHLVLHFTHAISERPNAIPMLFSHGWPGSFVEAEKVVGKLSNPENLTDQAFHFVAPSIPGFGFSPAPARSGVGPTLVARAYKILMTDVLDFEREALRVRRNFEVDQSGYLEQQKTRPQTLGFALGDSPLGLLAWFVEKFHDWGDVHETFTHDDIITLVMMHWVQGATPGLRFYREAFGKGIRDADKTFETYVACPTGVSMYAKEQLHCPKDWAQQVANIQYWKELYHYVFVSERLGRRKSIWLGMVLVIVGAILQTSAFTVPHLIIGRIITGFGTGMKTSTVPMYQSELCDRKARGRLVSREVLFVGVGITIAYWFDFGMSFVGGPIAWRLPIAFQMVFALVVIALVFALPESPRWLFAHGRQEEAIDVLCRVYDLEPTDEYISEERDAILVAIQDESETIKNSPLSIFKNDKFRTRYRVLLAGGIQFMNQAGGINLVVYYIPSVLVLNLGTAIGVGSNWLWNFTVVMITPVLINRLEWKAYFVFMATNAIFVPLIYFFYPETSNVRLEDIDSFFTSGRNPVAVAREFSNKAKKGGGVDPEAPSFRG
;
A
#
# COMPACT_ATOMS: atom_id res chain seq x y z
N MET A 1 -54.24 25.14 18.27
CA MET A 1 -55.31 24.84 17.29
C MET A 1 -54.78 25.35 15.96
N TYR A 2 -54.19 24.60 15.03
CA TYR A 2 -54.09 23.17 14.75
C TYR A 2 -52.66 22.66 15.01
N ILE A 3 -52.53 21.54 15.74
CA ILE A 3 -51.29 20.78 15.86
C ILE A 3 -51.46 19.61 14.90
N GLY A 4 -50.82 19.69 13.73
CA GLY A 4 -50.78 18.59 12.76
C GLY A 4 -49.91 17.47 13.31
N SER A 5 -50.52 16.30 13.52
CA SER A 5 -49.85 15.06 13.90
C SER A 5 -48.87 14.64 12.79
N TYR A 6 -47.57 14.61 13.12
CA TYR A 6 -46.56 13.94 12.30
C TYR A 6 -46.78 12.43 12.38
N SER A 7 -47.46 11.85 11.39
CA SER A 7 -47.47 10.41 11.17
C SER A 7 -46.19 10.00 10.45
N GLN A 8 -45.42 9.12 11.10
CA GLN A 8 -44.44 8.26 10.44
C GLN A 8 -45.11 7.55 9.26
N LEU A 9 -44.45 7.52 8.10
CA LEU A 9 -44.75 6.75 6.88
C LEU A 9 -45.78 5.62 7.10
N THR A 10 -47.06 5.99 7.08
CA THR A 10 -48.16 5.10 6.73
C THR A 10 -48.36 5.28 5.24
N PHE A 11 -48.02 4.25 4.47
CA PHE A 11 -48.52 4.09 3.11
C PHE A 11 -50.06 4.15 3.17
N GLY A 12 -50.65 5.17 2.54
CA GLY A 12 -52.09 5.22 2.32
C GLY A 12 -52.64 6.63 2.19
N SER A 13 -52.86 7.07 0.94
CA SER A 13 -54.22 7.34 0.45
C SER A 13 -54.22 7.47 -1.08
N THR A 14 -54.93 6.53 -1.72
CA THR A 14 -55.60 6.62 -3.03
C THR A 14 -54.90 7.35 -4.18
N GLU A 15 -54.37 6.58 -5.14
CA GLU A 15 -54.79 6.64 -6.55
C GLU A 15 -54.40 5.32 -7.26
N VAL A 16 -55.30 4.84 -8.13
CA VAL A 16 -55.22 3.56 -8.85
C VAL A 16 -54.35 3.77 -10.09
N PHE A 17 -53.30 2.98 -10.29
CA PHE A 17 -52.44 3.06 -11.48
C PHE A 17 -52.58 1.83 -12.39
N PHE A 18 -52.43 2.09 -13.69
CA PHE A 18 -52.79 1.24 -14.82
C PHE A 18 -51.77 0.12 -15.08
N ILE A 19 -52.27 -1.05 -15.48
CA ILE A 19 -51.48 -2.23 -15.85
C ILE A 19 -50.97 -2.05 -17.28
N PHE A 20 -49.66 -2.09 -17.47
CA PHE A 20 -49.05 -2.43 -18.74
C PHE A 20 -47.97 -3.50 -18.48
N ASP A 21 -48.15 -4.69 -19.07
CA ASP A 21 -47.17 -5.79 -19.13
C ASP A 21 -46.56 -6.28 -17.80
N ASP A 22 -47.39 -6.66 -16.83
CA ASP A 22 -47.00 -7.29 -15.53
C ASP A 22 -46.04 -6.48 -14.64
N VAL A 23 -45.86 -5.18 -14.90
CA VAL A 23 -45.04 -4.27 -14.08
C VAL A 23 -45.92 -3.28 -13.32
N PHE A 24 -45.74 -3.20 -12.00
CA PHE A 24 -46.44 -2.24 -11.14
C PHE A 24 -45.62 -0.95 -10.94
N GLU A 25 -46.30 0.19 -10.78
CA GLU A 25 -45.71 1.43 -10.27
C GLU A 25 -46.02 1.57 -8.76
N ILE A 26 -45.06 2.06 -7.98
CA ILE A 26 -45.27 2.37 -6.55
C ILE A 26 -46.13 3.65 -6.47
N PRO A 27 -47.14 3.72 -5.57
CA PRO A 27 -47.31 2.91 -4.35
C PRO A 27 -48.10 1.61 -4.52
N LEU A 28 -47.45 0.47 -4.25
CA LEU A 28 -48.07 -0.86 -4.15
C LEU A 28 -48.52 -1.14 -2.71
N ASP A 29 -49.77 -1.56 -2.51
CA ASP A 29 -50.23 -2.04 -1.20
C ASP A 29 -49.59 -3.39 -0.86
N LEU A 30 -48.60 -3.37 0.04
CA LEU A 30 -47.83 -4.53 0.49
C LEU A 30 -48.71 -5.64 1.12
N SER A 31 -49.90 -5.29 1.61
CA SER A 31 -50.83 -6.28 2.19
C SER A 31 -51.36 -7.25 1.14
N THR A 32 -51.47 -6.79 -0.12
CA THR A 32 -52.00 -7.55 -1.25
C THR A 32 -51.01 -8.56 -1.84
N LEU A 33 -49.73 -8.48 -1.46
CA LEU A 33 -48.70 -9.40 -1.93
C LEU A 33 -49.04 -10.84 -1.52
N LYS A 34 -49.06 -11.72 -2.52
CA LYS A 34 -49.21 -13.18 -2.30
C LYS A 34 -47.89 -13.76 -1.81
N VAL A 35 -47.98 -14.73 -0.91
CA VAL A 35 -46.80 -15.39 -0.34
C VAL A 35 -46.05 -16.13 -1.44
N ASN A 36 -44.72 -15.96 -1.47
CA ASN A 36 -43.78 -16.56 -2.42
C ASN A 36 -44.09 -16.26 -3.90
N LYS A 37 -44.85 -15.20 -4.19
CA LYS A 37 -45.08 -14.72 -5.56
C LYS A 37 -44.41 -13.35 -5.71
N PRO A 38 -43.27 -13.28 -6.41
CA PRO A 38 -42.59 -12.00 -6.64
C PRO A 38 -43.42 -11.16 -7.60
N VAL A 39 -43.47 -9.86 -7.34
CA VAL A 39 -44.16 -8.86 -8.15
C VAL A 39 -43.11 -7.89 -8.68
N ARG A 40 -43.02 -7.76 -10.01
CA ARG A 40 -42.09 -6.83 -10.66
C ARG A 40 -42.62 -5.41 -10.55
N PHE A 41 -41.71 -4.46 -10.34
CA PHE A 41 -42.06 -3.04 -10.29
C PHE A 41 -40.91 -2.18 -10.85
N LYS A 42 -41.21 -0.91 -11.14
CA LYS A 42 -40.17 0.11 -11.42
C LYS A 42 -39.94 0.99 -10.19
N LEU A 43 -38.69 1.26 -9.89
CA LEU A 43 -38.31 2.22 -8.87
C LEU A 43 -38.85 3.60 -9.23
N HIS A 44 -39.56 4.20 -8.28
CA HIS A 44 -39.99 5.58 -8.36
C HIS A 44 -39.93 6.21 -6.96
N VAL A 45 -39.17 7.30 -6.85
CA VAL A 45 -39.07 8.11 -5.63
C VAL A 45 -39.86 9.39 -5.82
N ASP A 46 -40.71 9.65 -4.84
CA ASP A 46 -41.55 10.84 -4.75
C ASP A 46 -40.73 12.13 -4.94
N ARG A 47 -41.14 12.93 -5.92
CA ARG A 47 -40.49 14.20 -6.26
C ARG A 47 -40.64 15.24 -5.15
N GLU A 48 -41.68 15.16 -4.32
CA GLU A 48 -41.81 16.02 -3.14
C GLU A 48 -40.68 15.77 -2.14
N LEU A 49 -40.37 14.50 -1.86
CA LEU A 49 -39.26 14.14 -0.98
C LEU A 49 -37.92 14.70 -1.50
N LEU A 50 -37.66 14.60 -2.81
CA LEU A 50 -36.45 15.16 -3.42
C LEU A 50 -36.39 16.69 -3.25
N GLN A 51 -37.51 17.37 -3.42
CA GLN A 51 -37.58 18.83 -3.26
C GLN A 51 -37.34 19.24 -1.80
N VAL A 52 -37.96 18.55 -0.84
CA VAL A 52 -37.73 18.75 0.60
C VAL A 52 -36.26 18.49 0.96
N THR A 53 -35.64 17.48 0.35
CA THR A 53 -34.21 17.18 0.53
C THR A 53 -33.34 18.37 0.15
N LYS A 54 -33.58 18.97 -1.03
CA LYS A 54 -32.87 20.17 -1.48
C LYS A 54 -33.08 21.35 -0.56
N GLN A 55 -34.30 21.56 -0.07
CA GLN A 55 -34.61 22.63 0.89
C GLN A 55 -33.84 22.43 2.21
N LYS A 56 -33.80 21.19 2.74
CA LYS A 56 -33.07 20.87 3.97
C LYS A 56 -31.56 21.06 3.82
N LEU A 57 -30.99 20.69 2.67
CA LEU A 57 -29.58 20.96 2.35
C LEU A 57 -29.31 22.46 2.26
N ALA A 58 -30.22 23.25 1.67
CA ALA A 58 -30.08 24.71 1.56
C ALA A 58 -30.11 25.42 2.93
N LEU A 59 -30.90 24.91 3.89
CA LEU A 59 -31.06 25.47 5.23
C LEU A 59 -30.06 24.92 6.26
N THR A 60 -29.09 24.14 5.80
CA THR A 60 -28.15 23.45 6.66
C THR A 60 -27.22 24.41 7.41
N ARG A 61 -27.00 24.11 8.71
CA ARG A 61 -25.97 24.77 9.53
C ARG A 61 -24.77 23.84 9.68
N TYR A 62 -23.60 24.31 9.26
CA TYR A 62 -22.35 23.56 9.38
C TYR A 62 -21.71 23.79 10.75
N PRO A 63 -21.11 22.75 11.37
CA PRO A 63 -20.33 22.92 12.58
C PRO A 63 -19.00 23.65 12.29
N GLU A 64 -18.37 24.18 13.33
CA GLU A 64 -17.02 24.75 13.23
C GLU A 64 -15.99 23.62 13.01
N GLU A 65 -15.04 23.85 12.10
CA GLU A 65 -13.93 22.93 11.86
C GLU A 65 -12.75 23.31 12.77
N GLN A 66 -12.25 22.35 13.54
CA GLN A 66 -11.08 22.54 14.41
C GLN A 66 -9.82 22.71 13.54
N THR A 67 -9.06 23.79 13.78
CA THR A 67 -7.91 24.21 12.94
C THR A 67 -6.55 23.78 13.49
N ASP A 68 -6.53 23.22 14.70
CA ASP A 68 -5.34 22.67 15.36
C ASP A 68 -4.86 21.35 14.75
N PHE A 69 -5.72 20.68 13.98
CA PHE A 69 -5.39 19.50 13.19
C PHE A 69 -5.19 19.86 11.71
N GLY A 70 -4.22 19.22 11.05
CA GLY A 70 -3.97 19.43 9.62
C GLY A 70 -5.22 19.17 8.74
N PRO A 71 -5.27 19.74 7.52
CA PRO A 71 -6.43 19.63 6.63
C PRO A 71 -6.80 18.18 6.31
N ASP A 72 -5.80 17.29 6.29
CA ASP A 72 -5.97 15.86 5.98
C ASP A 72 -6.11 14.96 7.23
N ASN A 73 -6.26 15.54 8.44
CA ASN A 73 -6.37 14.76 9.67
C ASN A 73 -7.84 14.44 10.04
N TRP A 74 -8.32 13.25 9.71
CA TRP A 74 -9.68 12.78 9.96
C TRP A 74 -9.90 12.14 11.34
N SER A 75 -8.99 12.31 12.30
CA SER A 75 -9.08 11.67 13.62
C SER A 75 -10.32 12.05 14.45
N GLN A 76 -11.03 13.12 14.05
CA GLN A 76 -12.28 13.56 14.67
C GLN A 76 -13.53 13.31 13.78
N GLY A 77 -13.38 12.55 12.70
CA GLY A 77 -14.46 12.22 11.78
C GLY A 77 -14.51 13.12 10.54
N ALA A 78 -15.71 13.24 9.96
CA ALA A 78 -15.90 13.89 8.67
C ALA A 78 -15.50 15.38 8.66
N LYS A 79 -14.71 15.77 7.66
CA LYS A 79 -14.28 17.15 7.47
C LYS A 79 -15.41 18.05 6.98
N VAL A 80 -15.54 19.23 7.58
CA VAL A 80 -16.64 20.18 7.31
C VAL A 80 -16.60 20.63 5.86
N HIS A 81 -15.43 21.01 5.35
CA HIS A 81 -15.29 21.44 3.97
C HIS A 81 -15.68 20.34 2.97
N LYS A 82 -15.38 19.06 3.27
CA LYS A 82 -15.69 17.94 2.37
C LYS A 82 -17.17 17.59 2.36
N VAL A 83 -17.81 17.59 3.53
CA VAL A 83 -19.26 17.38 3.64
C VAL A 83 -20.01 18.54 2.98
N LYS A 84 -19.52 19.77 3.11
CA LYS A 84 -20.11 20.95 2.46
C LYS A 84 -20.05 20.85 0.93
N GLU A 85 -18.90 20.48 0.37
CA GLU A 85 -18.75 20.24 -1.07
C GLU A 85 -19.78 19.20 -1.58
N LEU A 86 -19.90 18.06 -0.90
CA LEU A 86 -20.86 17.01 -1.26
C LEU A 86 -22.32 17.47 -1.10
N ALA A 87 -22.63 18.26 -0.08
CA ALA A 87 -23.97 18.78 0.15
C ALA A 87 -24.39 19.83 -0.90
N GLU A 88 -23.45 20.70 -1.30
CA GLU A 88 -23.64 21.64 -2.40
C GLU A 88 -23.83 20.90 -3.72
N TYR A 89 -23.00 19.89 -4.00
CA TYR A 89 -23.18 19.01 -5.15
C TYR A 89 -24.54 18.30 -5.12
N TRP A 90 -24.96 17.75 -3.98
CA TRP A 90 -26.26 17.07 -3.83
C TRP A 90 -27.44 18.02 -4.10
N ARG A 91 -27.35 19.27 -3.64
CA ARG A 91 -28.39 20.27 -3.84
C ARG A 91 -28.48 20.73 -5.29
N ASP A 92 -27.33 21.05 -5.89
CA ASP A 92 -27.27 21.87 -7.10
C ASP A 92 -26.99 21.05 -8.37
N VAL A 93 -26.30 19.92 -8.26
CA VAL A 93 -25.79 19.15 -9.42
C VAL A 93 -26.38 17.74 -9.49
N TYR A 94 -26.48 17.04 -8.36
CA TYR A 94 -26.96 15.66 -8.31
C TYR A 94 -28.39 15.53 -8.81
N ASP A 95 -28.61 14.62 -9.75
CA ASP A 95 -29.90 14.36 -10.36
C ASP A 95 -30.36 12.92 -10.08
N TRP A 96 -31.26 12.79 -9.10
CA TRP A 96 -31.84 11.51 -8.74
C TRP A 96 -32.58 10.84 -9.90
N ALA A 97 -33.24 11.60 -10.78
CA ALA A 97 -34.05 11.01 -11.85
C ALA A 97 -33.18 10.20 -12.83
N LYS A 98 -31.98 10.69 -13.13
CA LYS A 98 -31.00 9.97 -13.94
C LYS A 98 -30.51 8.68 -13.27
N HIS A 99 -30.31 8.70 -11.95
CA HIS A 99 -29.91 7.50 -11.21
C HIS A 99 -31.05 6.49 -11.08
N GLU A 100 -32.27 6.96 -10.88
CA GLU A 100 -33.49 6.15 -10.87
C GLU A 100 -33.71 5.43 -12.20
N GLU A 101 -33.55 6.13 -13.32
CA GLU A 101 -33.58 5.54 -14.67
C GLU A 101 -32.48 4.49 -14.83
N ARG A 102 -31.23 4.83 -14.49
CA ARG A 102 -30.08 3.91 -14.57
C ARG A 102 -30.29 2.63 -13.75
N LEU A 103 -30.86 2.73 -12.55
CA LEU A 103 -31.15 1.57 -11.71
C LEU A 103 -32.24 0.69 -12.32
N ASN A 104 -33.32 1.30 -12.83
CA ASN A 104 -34.39 0.59 -13.53
C ASN A 104 -33.93 -0.09 -14.83
N ASP A 105 -32.93 0.49 -15.52
CA ASP A 105 -32.34 -0.10 -16.72
C ASP A 105 -31.36 -1.22 -16.40
N THR A 106 -30.65 -1.12 -15.29
CA THR A 106 -29.65 -2.11 -14.86
C THR A 106 -30.28 -3.33 -14.23
N PHE A 107 -31.39 -3.15 -13.50
CA PHE A 107 -31.96 -4.18 -12.63
C PHE A 107 -33.46 -4.40 -12.87
N ASP A 108 -33.85 -5.66 -12.88
CA ASP A 108 -35.24 -6.04 -12.69
C ASP A 108 -35.56 -6.11 -11.19
N HIS A 109 -36.43 -5.20 -10.74
CA HIS A 109 -36.81 -5.06 -9.35
C HIS A 109 -38.07 -5.87 -9.02
N TYR A 110 -38.02 -6.59 -7.90
CA TYR A 110 -39.12 -7.41 -7.42
C TYR A 110 -39.40 -7.17 -5.94
N LEU A 111 -40.67 -7.22 -5.57
CA LEU A 111 -41.12 -7.36 -4.19
C LEU A 111 -41.69 -8.76 -3.97
N VAL A 112 -41.33 -9.41 -2.87
CA VAL A 112 -41.91 -10.70 -2.49
C VAL A 112 -42.24 -10.75 -1.02
N LYS A 113 -43.41 -11.30 -0.69
CA LYS A 113 -43.82 -11.61 0.68
C LYS A 113 -43.42 -13.05 1.00
N LEU A 114 -42.52 -13.22 1.93
CA LEU A 114 -42.06 -14.51 2.42
C LEU A 114 -42.80 -14.90 3.70
N HIS A 115 -42.96 -16.20 3.94
CA HIS A 115 -43.31 -16.73 5.24
C HIS A 115 -42.05 -17.30 5.91
N VAL A 116 -41.51 -16.58 6.90
CA VAL A 116 -40.30 -16.97 7.62
C VAL A 116 -40.69 -17.71 8.91
N PRO A 117 -40.27 -18.98 9.10
CA PRO A 117 -40.55 -19.73 10.32
C PRO A 117 -40.14 -18.95 11.58
N ASP A 118 -40.97 -19.06 12.62
CA ASP A 118 -40.83 -18.38 13.92
C ASP A 118 -41.00 -16.84 13.91
N TYR A 119 -41.18 -16.23 12.74
CA TYR A 119 -41.35 -14.78 12.59
C TYR A 119 -42.63 -14.35 11.87
N GLY A 120 -43.15 -15.16 10.95
CA GLY A 120 -44.34 -14.84 10.16
C GLY A 120 -43.97 -14.17 8.83
N HIS A 121 -44.76 -13.20 8.39
CA HIS A 121 -44.56 -12.62 7.06
C HIS A 121 -43.51 -11.51 7.04
N LEU A 122 -42.65 -11.54 6.01
CA LEU A 122 -41.63 -10.53 5.74
C LEU A 122 -41.67 -10.17 4.26
N VAL A 123 -41.66 -8.88 3.93
CA VAL A 123 -41.56 -8.42 2.54
C VAL A 123 -40.12 -8.06 2.24
N LEU A 124 -39.61 -8.52 1.10
CA LEU A 124 -38.26 -8.21 0.60
C LEU A 124 -38.33 -7.60 -0.79
N HIS A 125 -37.49 -6.59 -1.01
CA HIS A 125 -37.04 -6.18 -2.32
C HIS A 125 -35.83 -7.03 -2.74
N PHE A 126 -35.77 -7.42 -4.01
CA PHE A 126 -34.57 -7.98 -4.62
C PHE A 126 -34.49 -7.64 -6.10
N THR A 127 -33.26 -7.65 -6.62
CA THR A 127 -33.02 -7.61 -8.06
C THR A 127 -32.63 -9.00 -8.56
N HIS A 128 -33.01 -9.32 -9.80
CA HIS A 128 -32.68 -10.61 -10.42
C HIS A 128 -32.27 -10.42 -11.87
N ALA A 129 -30.98 -10.60 -12.16
CA ALA A 129 -30.47 -10.65 -13.52
C ALA A 129 -30.38 -12.11 -13.96
N ILE A 130 -31.24 -12.49 -14.90
CA ILE A 130 -31.30 -13.85 -15.45
C ILE A 130 -30.28 -13.94 -16.58
N SER A 131 -29.32 -14.88 -16.48
CA SER A 131 -28.43 -15.21 -17.58
C SER A 131 -29.16 -16.04 -18.63
N GLU A 132 -28.86 -15.80 -19.91
CA GLU A 132 -29.33 -16.64 -21.02
C GLU A 132 -28.51 -17.93 -21.18
N ARG A 133 -27.38 -18.05 -20.45
CA ARG A 133 -26.50 -19.22 -20.59
C ARG A 133 -27.13 -20.46 -19.92
N PRO A 134 -27.24 -21.61 -20.63
CA PRO A 134 -27.84 -22.82 -20.08
C PRO A 134 -27.14 -23.40 -18.86
N ASN A 135 -25.85 -23.09 -18.67
CA ASN A 135 -25.02 -23.56 -17.55
C ASN A 135 -24.82 -22.48 -16.47
N ALA A 136 -25.65 -21.43 -16.47
CA ALA A 136 -25.53 -20.37 -15.48
C ALA A 136 -25.86 -20.89 -14.08
N ILE A 137 -25.03 -20.52 -13.09
CA ILE A 137 -25.17 -20.96 -11.71
C ILE A 137 -25.90 -19.89 -10.90
N PRO A 138 -26.83 -20.24 -9.98
CA PRO A 138 -27.44 -19.26 -9.09
C PRO A 138 -26.42 -18.62 -8.16
N MET A 139 -26.41 -17.29 -8.08
CA MET A 139 -25.53 -16.54 -7.19
C MET A 139 -26.29 -15.48 -6.41
N LEU A 140 -26.17 -15.52 -5.09
CA LEU A 140 -26.75 -14.56 -4.17
C LEU A 140 -25.70 -13.53 -3.74
N PHE A 141 -25.94 -12.27 -4.01
CA PHE A 141 -25.15 -11.16 -3.49
C PHE A 141 -25.77 -10.60 -2.22
N SER A 142 -25.03 -10.60 -1.12
CA SER A 142 -25.44 -10.00 0.15
C SER A 142 -24.61 -8.77 0.43
N HIS A 143 -25.24 -7.59 0.45
CA HIS A 143 -24.58 -6.33 0.80
C HIS A 143 -24.43 -6.17 2.33
N GLY A 144 -23.77 -5.09 2.76
CA GLY A 144 -23.60 -4.69 4.17
C GLY A 144 -24.16 -3.30 4.47
N TRP A 145 -23.72 -2.69 5.58
CA TRP A 145 -23.93 -1.28 5.91
C TRP A 145 -22.57 -0.55 5.88
N PRO A 146 -22.47 0.70 5.39
CA PRO A 146 -23.53 1.59 4.86
C PRO A 146 -23.91 1.32 3.38
N GLY A 147 -23.72 0.09 2.93
CA GLY A 147 -23.97 -0.37 1.57
C GLY A 147 -25.44 -0.63 1.19
N SER A 148 -25.65 -1.10 -0.04
CA SER A 148 -26.95 -1.46 -0.62
C SER A 148 -26.78 -2.39 -1.82
N PHE A 149 -27.89 -2.94 -2.33
CA PHE A 149 -27.90 -3.72 -3.58
C PHE A 149 -27.28 -2.96 -4.77
N VAL A 150 -27.27 -1.63 -4.74
CA VAL A 150 -26.65 -0.75 -5.74
C VAL A 150 -25.16 -1.07 -5.95
N GLU A 151 -24.46 -1.59 -4.94
CA GLU A 151 -23.06 -2.02 -5.09
C GLU A 151 -22.88 -3.12 -6.15
N ALA A 152 -23.93 -3.93 -6.37
CA ALA A 152 -23.93 -4.96 -7.39
C ALA A 152 -23.92 -4.39 -8.82
N GLU A 153 -24.27 -3.10 -9.02
CA GLU A 153 -24.34 -2.46 -10.35
C GLU A 153 -23.03 -2.62 -11.13
N LYS A 154 -21.89 -2.55 -10.43
CA LYS A 154 -20.55 -2.63 -11.04
C LYS A 154 -20.20 -4.02 -11.56
N VAL A 155 -20.91 -5.07 -11.13
CA VAL A 155 -20.55 -6.47 -11.40
C VAL A 155 -21.68 -7.30 -11.99
N VAL A 156 -22.95 -6.91 -11.78
CA VAL A 156 -24.13 -7.71 -12.15
C VAL A 156 -24.11 -8.11 -13.62
N GLY A 157 -23.90 -7.16 -14.54
CA GLY A 157 -23.87 -7.45 -15.98
C GLY A 157 -22.71 -8.34 -16.39
N LYS A 158 -21.52 -8.14 -15.82
CA LYS A 158 -20.32 -8.93 -16.12
C LYS A 158 -20.42 -10.37 -15.60
N LEU A 159 -21.17 -10.58 -14.52
CA LEU A 159 -21.35 -11.90 -13.90
C LEU A 159 -22.55 -12.64 -14.49
N SER A 160 -23.63 -11.94 -14.83
CA SER A 160 -24.78 -12.57 -15.50
C SER A 160 -24.47 -12.89 -16.97
N ASN A 161 -23.78 -12.00 -17.67
CA ASN A 161 -23.46 -12.13 -19.09
C ASN A 161 -21.99 -11.78 -19.35
N PRO A 162 -21.04 -12.64 -18.95
CA PRO A 162 -19.61 -12.38 -19.18
C PRO A 162 -19.29 -12.31 -20.68
N GLU A 163 -18.34 -11.46 -21.06
CA GLU A 163 -17.92 -11.27 -22.47
C GLU A 163 -17.25 -12.52 -23.04
N ASN A 164 -16.43 -13.21 -22.24
CA ASN A 164 -15.77 -14.44 -22.65
C ASN A 164 -16.73 -15.64 -22.50
N LEU A 165 -16.86 -16.42 -23.57
CA LEU A 165 -17.75 -17.58 -23.63
C LEU A 165 -17.32 -18.71 -22.68
N THR A 166 -16.04 -18.77 -22.30
CA THR A 166 -15.53 -19.80 -21.37
C THR A 166 -15.76 -19.46 -19.90
N ASP A 167 -16.06 -18.21 -19.58
CA ASP A 167 -16.23 -17.78 -18.19
C ASP A 167 -17.58 -18.26 -17.64
N GLN A 168 -17.62 -18.54 -16.34
CA GLN A 168 -18.86 -18.95 -15.68
C GLN A 168 -19.84 -17.77 -15.61
N ALA A 169 -21.07 -17.99 -16.10
CA ALA A 169 -22.17 -17.05 -15.97
C ALA A 169 -23.06 -17.39 -14.77
N PHE A 170 -23.81 -16.41 -14.27
CA PHE A 170 -24.64 -16.56 -13.08
C PHE A 170 -26.06 -16.03 -13.24
N HIS A 171 -27.04 -16.72 -12.65
CA HIS A 171 -28.32 -16.07 -12.32
C HIS A 171 -28.08 -15.23 -11.06
N PHE A 172 -27.93 -13.92 -11.23
CA PHE A 172 -27.44 -13.03 -10.19
C PHE A 172 -28.61 -12.40 -9.43
N VAL A 173 -28.71 -12.67 -8.13
CA VAL A 173 -29.77 -12.17 -7.25
C VAL A 173 -29.17 -11.27 -6.17
N ALA A 174 -29.60 -10.01 -6.09
CA ALA A 174 -29.18 -9.09 -5.04
C ALA A 174 -30.40 -8.59 -4.24
N PRO A 175 -30.78 -9.28 -3.15
CA PRO A 175 -31.80 -8.78 -2.23
C PRO A 175 -31.33 -7.58 -1.42
N SER A 176 -32.25 -6.69 -1.10
CA SER A 176 -32.04 -5.71 -0.04
C SER A 176 -32.30 -6.34 1.33
N ILE A 177 -31.38 -6.14 2.28
CA ILE A 177 -31.60 -6.52 3.69
C ILE A 177 -32.90 -5.86 4.19
N PRO A 178 -33.72 -6.53 5.03
CA PRO A 178 -34.92 -5.89 5.61
C PRO A 178 -34.62 -4.53 6.25
N GLY A 179 -35.31 -3.48 5.82
CA GLY A 179 -35.04 -2.11 6.26
C GLY A 179 -33.88 -1.39 5.55
N PHE A 180 -33.37 -1.95 4.44
CA PHE A 180 -32.42 -1.29 3.56
C PHE A 180 -33.00 -1.14 2.15
N GLY A 181 -32.57 -0.10 1.43
CA GLY A 181 -33.00 0.16 0.06
C GLY A 181 -34.51 0.20 -0.07
N PHE A 182 -35.07 -0.74 -0.83
CA PHE A 182 -36.52 -0.82 -1.06
C PHE A 182 -37.19 -2.00 -0.31
N SER A 183 -36.46 -2.72 0.55
CA SER A 183 -37.04 -3.77 1.41
C SER A 183 -37.70 -3.11 2.62
N PRO A 184 -39.03 -3.19 2.81
CA PRO A 184 -39.74 -2.45 3.85
C PRO A 184 -39.16 -2.66 5.26
N ALA A 185 -39.32 -1.64 6.12
CA ALA A 185 -38.89 -1.73 7.51
C ALA A 185 -39.66 -2.86 8.23
N PRO A 186 -38.97 -3.71 9.02
CA PRO A 186 -39.65 -4.74 9.80
C PRO A 186 -40.68 -4.17 10.78
N ALA A 187 -41.87 -4.75 10.79
CA ALA A 187 -42.97 -4.32 11.66
C ALA A 187 -42.72 -4.59 13.16
N ARG A 188 -41.84 -5.54 13.51
CA ARG A 188 -41.49 -5.90 14.89
C ARG A 188 -40.03 -6.29 15.03
N SER A 189 -39.51 -6.28 16.26
CA SER A 189 -38.13 -6.67 16.57
C SER A 189 -37.85 -8.16 16.29
N GLY A 190 -36.57 -8.55 16.27
CA GLY A 190 -36.11 -9.92 16.00
C GLY A 190 -35.57 -10.16 14.59
N VAL A 191 -35.40 -9.10 13.79
CA VAL A 191 -34.83 -9.18 12.43
C VAL A 191 -33.32 -9.02 12.47
N GLY A 192 -32.65 -10.05 12.98
CA GLY A 192 -31.19 -10.14 13.05
C GLY A 192 -30.58 -11.00 11.94
N PRO A 193 -29.26 -11.20 11.99
CA PRO A 193 -28.47 -11.99 11.03
C PRO A 193 -29.09 -13.35 10.63
N THR A 194 -29.51 -14.13 11.64
CA THR A 194 -30.06 -15.48 11.46
C THR A 194 -31.35 -15.46 10.65
N LEU A 195 -32.22 -14.48 10.92
CA LEU A 195 -33.52 -14.37 10.27
C LEU A 195 -33.38 -13.92 8.82
N VAL A 196 -32.48 -12.96 8.55
CA VAL A 196 -32.17 -12.54 7.17
C VAL A 196 -31.62 -13.71 6.35
N ALA A 197 -30.74 -14.53 6.91
CA ALA A 197 -30.23 -15.72 6.23
C ALA A 197 -31.35 -16.73 5.89
N ARG A 198 -32.31 -16.96 6.80
CA ARG A 198 -33.49 -17.80 6.51
C ARG A 198 -34.36 -17.20 5.41
N ALA A 199 -34.60 -15.89 5.45
CA ALA A 199 -35.38 -15.20 4.43
C ALA A 199 -34.73 -15.29 3.05
N TYR A 200 -33.41 -15.10 2.95
CA TYR A 200 -32.66 -15.27 1.69
C TYR A 200 -32.66 -16.71 1.19
N LYS A 201 -32.57 -17.69 2.09
CA LYS A 201 -32.72 -19.10 1.71
C LYS A 201 -34.09 -19.37 1.10
N ILE A 202 -35.17 -18.91 1.73
CA ILE A 202 -36.56 -19.08 1.22
C ILE A 202 -36.71 -18.37 -0.12
N LEU A 203 -36.19 -17.15 -0.27
CA LEU A 203 -36.16 -16.44 -1.55
C LEU A 203 -35.51 -17.30 -2.65
N MET A 204 -34.31 -17.80 -2.41
CA MET A 204 -33.59 -18.52 -3.45
C MET A 204 -34.15 -19.91 -3.72
N THR A 205 -34.72 -20.60 -2.71
CA THR A 205 -35.24 -21.98 -2.86
C THR A 205 -36.73 -22.02 -3.16
N ASP A 206 -37.57 -21.45 -2.31
CA ASP A 206 -39.03 -21.61 -2.40
C ASP A 206 -39.68 -20.58 -3.34
N VAL A 207 -38.97 -19.51 -3.73
CA VAL A 207 -39.46 -18.48 -4.67
C VAL A 207 -38.80 -18.59 -6.04
N LEU A 208 -37.48 -18.77 -6.10
CA LEU A 208 -36.71 -18.83 -7.34
C LEU A 208 -36.34 -20.26 -7.78
N ASP A 209 -36.69 -21.28 -6.99
CA ASP A 209 -36.48 -22.71 -7.28
C ASP A 209 -35.02 -23.12 -7.50
N PHE A 210 -34.07 -22.42 -6.88
CA PHE A 210 -32.65 -22.79 -6.93
C PHE A 210 -32.31 -23.89 -5.94
N GLU A 211 -31.46 -24.84 -6.37
CA GLU A 211 -31.08 -26.01 -5.59
C GLU A 211 -30.45 -25.65 -4.23
N ARG A 212 -30.84 -26.38 -3.19
CA ARG A 212 -30.45 -26.12 -1.79
C ARG A 212 -28.94 -26.15 -1.54
N GLU A 213 -28.17 -26.84 -2.38
CA GLU A 213 -26.73 -27.03 -2.20
C GLU A 213 -25.93 -25.73 -2.45
N ALA A 214 -26.48 -24.79 -3.24
CA ALA A 214 -25.83 -23.53 -3.62
C ALA A 214 -25.86 -22.44 -2.53
N LEU A 215 -26.66 -22.61 -1.47
CA LEU A 215 -27.03 -21.53 -0.55
C LEU A 215 -26.59 -21.83 0.88
N ARG A 216 -25.29 -21.65 1.14
CA ARG A 216 -24.74 -21.65 2.50
C ARG A 216 -23.99 -20.34 2.74
N VAL A 217 -24.53 -19.49 3.59
CA VAL A 217 -23.88 -18.23 4.02
C VAL A 217 -24.05 -18.01 5.52
N ARG A 218 -22.93 -17.82 6.23
CA ARG A 218 -22.77 -17.06 7.49
C ARG A 218 -21.26 -16.92 7.79
N ARG A 219 -20.78 -15.99 8.61
CA ARG A 219 -20.72 -14.51 8.64
C ARG A 219 -19.70 -14.22 9.77
N ASN A 220 -18.85 -13.19 9.72
CA ASN A 220 -18.10 -12.73 10.91
C ASN A 220 -17.62 -11.29 10.75
N PHE A 221 -17.33 -10.61 11.88
CA PHE A 221 -16.27 -9.59 12.03
C PHE A 221 -16.20 -8.95 13.46
N GLU A 222 -15.00 -8.76 14.05
CA GLU A 222 -14.75 -7.70 15.09
C GLU A 222 -13.30 -7.11 15.20
N VAL A 223 -13.27 -5.81 15.62
CA VAL A 223 -12.25 -4.87 16.20
C VAL A 223 -11.28 -4.04 15.31
N ASP A 224 -11.63 -2.76 15.02
CA ASP A 224 -11.17 -1.55 15.75
C ASP A 224 -11.67 -0.23 15.07
N GLN A 225 -12.97 0.10 15.18
CA GLN A 225 -13.60 1.41 14.85
C GLN A 225 -15.05 1.49 15.43
N SER A 226 -15.27 1.10 16.69
CA SER A 226 -16.60 0.68 17.21
C SER A 226 -17.58 1.78 17.66
N GLY A 227 -17.25 3.07 17.55
CA GLY A 227 -18.12 4.15 18.05
C GLY A 227 -19.51 4.19 17.39
N TYR A 228 -19.56 4.03 16.05
CA TYR A 228 -20.82 3.95 15.31
C TYR A 228 -21.61 2.67 15.69
N LEU A 229 -20.89 1.56 15.84
CA LEU A 229 -21.43 0.24 16.16
C LEU A 229 -22.14 0.27 17.51
N GLU A 230 -21.49 0.82 18.54
CA GLU A 230 -22.08 0.92 19.88
C GLU A 230 -23.32 1.82 19.92
N GLN A 231 -23.31 2.94 19.18
CA GLN A 231 -24.48 3.81 19.12
C GLN A 231 -25.67 3.17 18.40
N GLN A 232 -25.44 2.48 17.28
CA GLN A 232 -26.48 1.78 16.53
C GLN A 232 -27.01 0.54 17.28
N LYS A 233 -26.11 -0.19 17.96
CA LYS A 233 -26.44 -1.33 18.82
C LYS A 233 -27.33 -0.92 20.00
N THR A 234 -27.05 0.22 20.62
CA THR A 234 -27.69 0.58 21.89
C THR A 234 -28.89 1.52 21.74
N ARG A 235 -28.85 2.50 20.83
CA ARG A 235 -29.83 3.58 20.69
C ARG A 235 -30.17 3.92 19.22
N PRO A 236 -30.56 2.93 18.39
CA PRO A 236 -30.80 3.16 16.96
C PRO A 236 -31.97 4.12 16.68
N GLN A 237 -33.03 4.09 17.51
CA GLN A 237 -34.18 4.99 17.36
C GLN A 237 -33.81 6.46 17.60
N THR A 238 -33.01 6.73 18.63
CA THR A 238 -32.55 8.08 18.98
C THR A 238 -31.65 8.66 17.88
N LEU A 239 -30.69 7.85 17.40
CA LEU A 239 -29.85 8.23 16.27
C LEU A 239 -30.68 8.43 14.99
N GLY A 240 -31.71 7.60 14.79
CA GLY A 240 -32.65 7.70 13.69
C GLY A 240 -33.43 9.02 13.61
N PHE A 241 -33.77 9.64 14.74
CA PHE A 241 -34.36 10.99 14.73
C PHE A 241 -33.38 12.05 14.20
N ALA A 242 -32.09 11.95 14.56
CA ALA A 242 -31.08 12.89 14.11
C ALA A 242 -30.74 12.72 12.62
N LEU A 243 -30.57 11.46 12.17
CA LEU A 243 -30.17 11.15 10.79
C LEU A 243 -31.35 11.11 9.81
N GLY A 244 -32.57 10.85 10.29
CA GLY A 244 -33.78 10.81 9.46
C GLY A 244 -34.39 12.18 9.16
N ASP A 245 -34.06 13.22 9.94
CA ASP A 245 -34.50 14.59 9.66
C ASP A 245 -33.45 15.39 8.87
N SER A 246 -32.16 15.16 9.10
CA SER A 246 -31.08 15.92 8.46
C SER A 246 -30.38 15.11 7.37
N PRO A 247 -30.59 15.41 6.07
CA PRO A 247 -29.85 14.74 5.00
C PRO A 247 -28.35 15.04 5.08
N LEU A 248 -27.96 16.23 5.57
CA LEU A 248 -26.56 16.53 5.86
C LEU A 248 -26.00 15.62 6.96
N GLY A 249 -26.76 15.43 8.05
CA GLY A 249 -26.35 14.57 9.17
C GLY A 249 -26.11 13.14 8.71
N LEU A 250 -27.01 12.61 7.87
CA LEU A 250 -26.87 11.30 7.27
C LEU A 250 -25.65 11.22 6.32
N LEU A 251 -25.46 12.22 5.46
CA LEU A 251 -24.30 12.32 4.56
C LEU A 251 -22.99 12.33 5.34
N ALA A 252 -22.86 13.18 6.37
CA ALA A 252 -21.66 13.27 7.19
C ALA A 252 -21.35 11.93 7.88
N TRP A 253 -22.38 11.25 8.39
CA TRP A 253 -22.26 9.95 9.05
C TRP A 253 -21.74 8.85 8.11
N PHE A 254 -22.03 8.96 6.81
CA PHE A 254 -21.64 8.00 5.78
C PHE A 254 -20.26 8.33 5.17
N VAL A 255 -19.99 9.61 4.91
CA VAL A 255 -18.73 10.09 4.30
C VAL A 255 -17.52 9.68 5.14
N GLU A 256 -17.62 9.75 6.46
CA GLU A 256 -16.58 9.25 7.36
C GLU A 256 -16.25 7.76 7.09
N LYS A 257 -17.27 6.93 6.84
CA LYS A 257 -17.07 5.50 6.62
C LYS A 257 -16.51 5.20 5.24
N PHE A 258 -16.96 5.91 4.21
CA PHE A 258 -16.38 5.78 2.87
C PHE A 258 -14.93 6.24 2.81
N HIS A 259 -14.59 7.30 3.57
CA HIS A 259 -13.22 7.76 3.74
C HIS A 259 -12.33 6.67 4.37
N ASP A 260 -12.76 6.12 5.51
CA ASP A 260 -11.94 5.19 6.29
C ASP A 260 -11.89 3.77 5.70
N TRP A 261 -12.98 3.30 5.08
CA TRP A 261 -13.13 1.90 4.64
C TRP A 261 -12.86 1.73 3.14
N GLY A 262 -12.77 2.83 2.38
CA GLY A 262 -12.48 2.82 0.94
C GLY A 262 -10.98 2.89 0.61
N ASP A 263 -10.57 2.28 -0.50
CA ASP A 263 -9.15 2.25 -0.85
C ASP A 263 -8.60 3.57 -1.45
N VAL A 264 -9.44 4.46 -1.98
CA VAL A 264 -8.92 5.69 -2.58
C VAL A 264 -9.96 6.79 -2.56
N HIS A 265 -9.54 8.00 -2.18
CA HIS A 265 -10.25 9.27 -2.35
C HIS A 265 -10.65 9.59 -3.82
N GLU A 266 -10.39 8.68 -4.76
CA GLU A 266 -10.60 8.83 -6.20
C GLU A 266 -11.58 7.79 -6.79
N THR A 267 -12.04 6.78 -6.03
CA THR A 267 -12.82 5.65 -6.61
C THR A 267 -14.33 5.85 -6.55
N PHE A 268 -14.83 6.51 -5.50
CA PHE A 268 -16.24 6.84 -5.37
C PHE A 268 -16.45 8.26 -5.88
N THR A 269 -17.28 8.40 -6.90
CA THR A 269 -17.71 9.72 -7.38
C THR A 269 -18.64 10.37 -6.36
N HIS A 270 -18.84 11.70 -6.47
CA HIS A 270 -19.84 12.40 -5.66
C HIS A 270 -21.23 11.74 -5.85
N ASP A 271 -21.55 11.34 -7.08
CA ASP A 271 -22.79 10.62 -7.40
C ASP A 271 -22.89 9.28 -6.67
N ASP A 272 -21.83 8.47 -6.63
CA ASP A 272 -21.85 7.16 -5.97
C ASP A 272 -22.14 7.29 -4.47
N ILE A 273 -21.48 8.24 -3.80
CA ILE A 273 -21.65 8.50 -2.36
C ILE A 273 -23.09 8.93 -2.08
N ILE A 274 -23.59 9.90 -2.84
CA ILE A 274 -24.93 10.44 -2.64
C ILE A 274 -26.00 9.39 -2.98
N THR A 275 -25.79 8.55 -3.99
CA THR A 275 -26.71 7.45 -4.34
C THR A 275 -26.83 6.45 -3.19
N LEU A 276 -25.72 6.07 -2.55
CA LEU A 276 -25.73 5.18 -1.38
C LEU A 276 -26.42 5.81 -0.16
N VAL A 277 -26.21 7.12 0.05
CA VAL A 277 -26.94 7.87 1.08
C VAL A 277 -28.43 7.92 0.77
N MET A 278 -28.81 8.12 -0.48
CA MET A 278 -30.21 8.15 -0.94
C MET A 278 -30.94 6.83 -0.65
N MET A 279 -30.27 5.68 -0.76
CA MET A 279 -30.84 4.36 -0.40
C MET A 279 -31.29 4.27 1.06
N HIS A 280 -30.72 5.10 1.94
CA HIS A 280 -31.06 5.16 3.36
C HIS A 280 -31.96 6.36 3.67
N TRP A 281 -31.83 7.45 2.91
CA TRP A 281 -32.64 8.64 3.06
C TRP A 281 -34.10 8.40 2.65
N VAL A 282 -34.33 7.78 1.49
CA VAL A 282 -35.69 7.53 0.95
C VAL A 282 -36.53 6.67 1.88
N GLN A 283 -35.90 5.70 2.54
CA GLN A 283 -36.55 4.80 3.47
C GLN A 283 -36.63 5.36 4.91
N GLY A 284 -35.81 6.35 5.21
CA GLY A 284 -35.50 6.80 6.56
C GLY A 284 -34.37 5.99 7.20
N ALA A 285 -33.52 6.64 8.00
CA ALA A 285 -32.27 6.06 8.49
C ALA A 285 -32.46 4.91 9.51
N THR A 286 -33.51 4.97 10.34
CA THR A 286 -33.69 4.09 11.52
C THR A 286 -33.67 2.58 11.24
N PRO A 287 -34.36 2.06 10.20
CA PRO A 287 -34.46 0.62 9.96
C PRO A 287 -33.10 -0.05 9.73
N GLY A 288 -32.21 0.56 8.94
CA GLY A 288 -30.86 0.05 8.71
C GLY A 288 -29.99 0.04 9.99
N LEU A 289 -30.15 1.04 10.86
CA LEU A 289 -29.42 1.12 12.14
C LEU A 289 -29.90 0.06 13.14
N ARG A 290 -31.19 -0.31 13.10
CA ARG A 290 -31.76 -1.32 14.02
C ARG A 290 -31.15 -2.70 13.80
N PHE A 291 -30.66 -3.00 12.60
CA PHE A 291 -29.99 -4.27 12.31
C PHE A 291 -28.82 -4.56 13.26
N TYR A 292 -28.04 -3.54 13.63
CA TYR A 292 -26.93 -3.68 14.58
C TYR A 292 -27.38 -3.99 16.00
N ARG A 293 -28.52 -3.44 16.43
CA ARG A 293 -29.14 -3.82 17.72
C ARG A 293 -29.55 -5.28 17.73
N GLU A 294 -30.13 -5.76 16.64
CA GLU A 294 -30.55 -7.17 16.50
C GLU A 294 -29.35 -8.11 16.31
N ALA A 295 -28.22 -7.62 15.80
CA ALA A 295 -27.00 -8.41 15.61
C ALA A 295 -26.11 -8.47 16.87
N PHE A 296 -26.00 -7.36 17.62
CA PHE A 296 -25.00 -7.20 18.67
C PHE A 296 -25.55 -6.72 20.02
N GLY A 297 -26.86 -6.54 20.17
CA GLY A 297 -27.48 -6.00 21.39
C GLY A 297 -27.30 -6.87 22.64
N LYS A 298 -27.32 -6.25 23.84
CA LYS A 298 -27.21 -6.97 25.12
C LYS A 298 -28.27 -8.07 25.26
N GLY A 299 -27.83 -9.31 25.46
CA GLY A 299 -28.68 -10.50 25.61
C GLY A 299 -28.99 -11.24 24.31
N ILE A 300 -28.61 -10.70 23.15
CA ILE A 300 -28.76 -11.32 21.84
C ILE A 300 -27.38 -11.83 21.40
N ARG A 301 -27.10 -13.12 21.64
CA ARG A 301 -25.82 -13.78 21.33
C ARG A 301 -25.79 -14.40 19.93
N ASP A 302 -26.40 -13.75 18.95
CA ASP A 302 -26.45 -14.29 17.57
C ASP A 302 -25.08 -14.17 16.87
N ALA A 303 -24.30 -13.14 17.20
CA ALA A 303 -22.92 -13.00 16.74
C ALA A 303 -21.98 -14.00 17.43
N ASP A 304 -22.03 -14.11 18.76
CA ASP A 304 -21.15 -15.00 19.55
C ASP A 304 -21.23 -16.48 19.13
N LYS A 305 -22.46 -16.98 18.84
CA LYS A 305 -22.68 -18.36 18.35
C LYS A 305 -22.05 -18.64 16.99
N THR A 306 -21.64 -17.60 16.25
CA THR A 306 -21.13 -17.74 14.88
C THR A 306 -19.66 -18.14 14.86
N PHE A 307 -18.89 -17.87 15.91
CA PHE A 307 -17.50 -18.35 16.08
C PHE A 307 -17.42 -19.81 16.58
N GLU A 308 -18.55 -20.39 16.99
CA GLU A 308 -18.61 -21.74 17.56
C GLU A 308 -18.84 -22.84 16.50
N THR A 309 -19.13 -22.48 15.25
CA THR A 309 -19.53 -23.44 14.20
C THR A 309 -18.62 -23.38 12.97
N TYR A 310 -17.99 -24.51 12.63
CA TYR A 310 -17.15 -24.65 11.45
C TYR A 310 -17.98 -24.63 10.14
N VAL A 311 -17.58 -23.80 9.17
CA VAL A 311 -18.20 -23.71 7.84
C VAL A 311 -17.64 -24.80 6.93
N ALA A 312 -18.32 -25.95 6.85
CA ALA A 312 -17.86 -27.10 6.08
C ALA A 312 -17.95 -26.94 4.54
N CYS A 313 -18.75 -26.00 4.04
CA CYS A 313 -18.90 -25.79 2.59
C CYS A 313 -17.64 -25.17 1.96
N PRO A 314 -17.30 -25.53 0.70
CA PRO A 314 -16.23 -24.89 -0.05
C PRO A 314 -16.31 -23.37 0.01
N THR A 315 -15.32 -22.75 0.63
CA THR A 315 -15.30 -21.29 0.86
C THR A 315 -14.16 -20.67 0.08
N GLY A 316 -14.48 -19.67 -0.75
CA GLY A 316 -13.50 -18.80 -1.39
C GLY A 316 -13.43 -17.45 -0.69
N VAL A 317 -12.23 -16.93 -0.45
CA VAL A 317 -12.00 -15.63 0.18
C VAL A 317 -11.09 -14.78 -0.69
N SER A 318 -11.56 -13.56 -0.99
CA SER A 318 -10.75 -12.49 -1.55
C SER A 318 -10.52 -11.44 -0.47
N MET A 319 -9.30 -11.37 0.06
CA MET A 319 -8.92 -10.45 1.14
C MET A 319 -8.36 -9.15 0.54
N TYR A 320 -8.97 -8.02 0.85
CA TYR A 320 -8.54 -6.70 0.36
C TYR A 320 -7.69 -5.99 1.41
N ALA A 321 -6.69 -5.22 0.96
CA ALA A 321 -5.69 -4.58 1.83
C ALA A 321 -6.27 -3.66 2.91
N LYS A 322 -7.36 -2.93 2.61
CA LYS A 322 -8.07 -2.04 3.53
C LYS A 322 -9.35 -2.62 4.13
N GLU A 323 -9.57 -3.93 3.99
CA GLU A 323 -10.67 -4.59 4.69
C GLU A 323 -10.52 -4.36 6.20
N GLN A 324 -11.61 -4.01 6.88
CA GLN A 324 -11.58 -3.51 8.26
C GLN A 324 -10.97 -4.51 9.23
N LEU A 325 -11.30 -5.79 9.07
CA LEU A 325 -10.91 -6.86 10.00
C LEU A 325 -10.19 -7.93 9.21
N HIS A 326 -9.01 -7.55 8.79
CA HIS A 326 -8.08 -8.41 8.09
C HIS A 326 -7.87 -9.71 8.88
N CYS A 327 -8.41 -10.82 8.36
CA CYS A 327 -8.34 -12.13 9.01
C CYS A 327 -7.22 -12.94 8.34
N PRO A 328 -6.19 -13.40 9.08
CA PRO A 328 -5.18 -14.29 8.53
C PRO A 328 -5.80 -15.58 7.98
N LYS A 329 -5.25 -16.11 6.89
CA LYS A 329 -5.72 -17.36 6.26
C LYS A 329 -5.82 -18.51 7.26
N ASP A 330 -4.79 -18.69 8.11
CA ASP A 330 -4.75 -19.76 9.11
C ASP A 330 -5.89 -19.66 10.12
N TRP A 331 -6.32 -18.45 10.47
CA TRP A 331 -7.45 -18.23 11.38
C TRP A 331 -8.77 -18.48 10.67
N ALA A 332 -8.90 -18.04 9.42
CA ALA A 332 -10.06 -18.35 8.59
C ALA A 332 -10.23 -19.86 8.36
N GLN A 333 -9.11 -20.60 8.20
CA GLN A 333 -9.12 -22.06 8.02
C GLN A 333 -9.58 -22.83 9.26
N GLN A 334 -9.46 -22.26 10.46
CA GLN A 334 -9.97 -22.89 11.70
C GLN A 334 -11.49 -22.82 11.79
N VAL A 335 -12.11 -21.86 11.10
CA VAL A 335 -13.56 -21.61 11.16
C VAL A 335 -14.28 -21.94 9.85
N ALA A 336 -13.56 -22.20 8.75
CA ALA A 336 -14.14 -22.50 7.45
C ALA A 336 -13.27 -23.43 6.57
N ASN A 337 -13.93 -24.17 5.69
CA ASN A 337 -13.32 -25.00 4.66
C ASN A 337 -12.85 -24.14 3.47
N ILE A 338 -11.72 -23.46 3.64
CA ILE A 338 -11.13 -22.57 2.64
C ILE A 338 -10.58 -23.39 1.46
N GLN A 339 -11.22 -23.25 0.29
CA GLN A 339 -10.81 -23.88 -0.98
C GLN A 339 -10.13 -22.89 -1.93
N TYR A 340 -10.36 -21.59 -1.74
CA TYR A 340 -9.74 -20.54 -2.52
C TYR A 340 -9.39 -19.35 -1.61
N TRP A 341 -8.17 -18.82 -1.72
CA TRP A 341 -7.71 -17.66 -0.96
C TRP A 341 -6.89 -16.76 -1.88
N LYS A 342 -7.29 -15.49 -2.01
CA LYS A 342 -6.55 -14.50 -2.79
C LYS A 342 -6.47 -13.20 -2.02
N GLU A 343 -5.27 -12.70 -1.79
CA GLU A 343 -5.07 -11.40 -1.16
C GLU A 343 -4.68 -10.36 -2.21
N LEU A 344 -5.47 -9.29 -2.27
CA LEU A 344 -5.39 -8.23 -3.27
C LEU A 344 -4.83 -6.97 -2.61
N TYR A 345 -3.63 -6.57 -3.04
CA TYR A 345 -2.96 -5.37 -2.55
C TYR A 345 -2.43 -4.52 -3.72
N HIS A 346 -2.51 -3.19 -3.59
CA HIS A 346 -1.96 -2.25 -4.56
C HIS A 346 -0.45 -2.09 -4.38
N TYR A 347 0.35 -2.65 -5.29
CA TYR A 347 1.81 -2.52 -5.29
C TYR A 347 2.28 -1.23 -5.97
N VAL A 348 3.15 -0.46 -5.31
CA VAL A 348 4.13 0.47 -5.89
C VAL A 348 5.48 -0.26 -5.73
N PHE A 349 6.42 -0.37 -6.68
CA PHE A 349 7.27 0.69 -7.24
C PHE A 349 7.86 0.21 -8.58
N VAL A 350 7.71 1.04 -9.62
CA VAL A 350 8.25 1.03 -11.00
C VAL A 350 9.07 -0.19 -11.50
N SER A 351 10.08 -0.71 -10.78
CA SER A 351 10.93 -1.81 -11.25
C SER A 351 10.30 -3.19 -11.23
N GLU A 352 9.38 -3.45 -10.30
CA GLU A 352 8.55 -4.66 -10.34
C GLU A 352 7.53 -4.60 -11.48
N ARG A 353 7.10 -3.40 -11.90
CA ARG A 353 6.17 -3.26 -13.03
C ARG A 353 6.86 -3.33 -14.39
N LEU A 354 8.07 -2.78 -14.50
CA LEU A 354 8.80 -2.65 -15.77
C LEU A 354 9.73 -3.83 -16.07
N GLY A 355 10.14 -4.61 -15.06
CA GLY A 355 11.21 -5.60 -15.19
C GLY A 355 12.58 -4.98 -14.98
N ARG A 356 13.61 -5.80 -14.74
CA ARG A 356 14.95 -5.32 -14.39
C ARG A 356 15.60 -4.62 -15.58
N ARG A 357 15.46 -5.20 -16.78
CA ARG A 357 16.06 -4.65 -18.01
C ARG A 357 15.56 -3.25 -18.34
N LYS A 358 14.24 -3.06 -18.36
CA LYS A 358 13.61 -1.76 -18.66
C LYS A 358 13.88 -0.73 -17.56
N SER A 359 14.00 -1.17 -16.31
CA SER A 359 14.34 -0.29 -15.19
C SER A 359 15.77 0.25 -15.29
N ILE A 360 16.72 -0.59 -15.70
CA ILE A 360 18.10 -0.17 -15.97
C ILE A 360 18.11 0.85 -17.12
N TRP A 361 17.37 0.62 -18.21
CA TRP A 361 17.24 1.59 -19.30
C TRP A 361 16.65 2.93 -18.85
N LEU A 362 15.53 2.90 -18.13
CA LEU A 362 14.90 4.12 -17.62
C LEU A 362 15.87 4.88 -16.70
N GLY A 363 16.60 4.17 -15.83
CA GLY A 363 17.64 4.76 -15.00
C GLY A 363 18.76 5.44 -15.81
N MET A 364 19.24 4.80 -16.88
CA MET A 364 20.28 5.38 -17.76
C MET A 364 19.78 6.58 -18.56
N VAL A 365 18.54 6.54 -19.06
CA VAL A 365 17.91 7.67 -19.75
C VAL A 365 17.79 8.88 -18.82
N LEU A 366 17.34 8.67 -17.57
CA LEU A 366 17.27 9.73 -16.56
C LEU A 366 18.65 10.32 -16.24
N VAL A 367 19.69 9.48 -16.18
CA VAL A 367 21.08 9.94 -16.00
C VAL A 367 21.53 10.81 -17.17
N ILE A 368 21.23 10.42 -18.42
CA ILE A 368 21.59 11.21 -19.61
C ILE A 368 20.86 12.56 -19.60
N VAL A 369 19.53 12.55 -19.38
CA VAL A 369 18.72 13.78 -19.31
C VAL A 369 19.25 14.70 -18.22
N GLY A 370 19.49 14.16 -17.02
CA GLY A 370 20.02 14.94 -15.92
C GLY A 370 21.45 15.45 -16.15
N ALA A 371 22.31 14.71 -16.85
CA ALA A 371 23.64 15.17 -17.25
C ALA A 371 23.58 16.30 -18.30
N ILE A 372 22.67 16.23 -19.28
CA ILE A 372 22.42 17.30 -20.25
C ILE A 372 21.98 18.59 -19.53
N LEU A 373 21.05 18.47 -18.58
CA LEU A 373 20.60 19.62 -17.79
C LEU A 373 21.73 20.20 -16.93
N GLN A 374 22.54 19.36 -16.29
CA GLN A 374 23.68 19.83 -15.49
C GLN A 374 24.73 20.54 -16.36
N THR A 375 25.07 19.99 -17.52
CA THR A 375 26.09 20.56 -18.41
C THR A 375 25.64 21.83 -19.13
N SER A 376 24.33 22.00 -19.34
CA SER A 376 23.72 23.22 -19.88
C SER A 376 23.32 24.24 -18.81
N ALA A 377 23.61 23.99 -17.53
CA ALA A 377 23.20 24.87 -16.45
C ALA A 377 23.98 26.20 -16.41
N PHE A 378 23.24 27.31 -16.35
CA PHE A 378 23.74 28.68 -16.13
C PHE A 378 23.31 29.26 -14.78
N THR A 379 22.41 28.58 -14.07
CA THR A 379 21.89 29.01 -12.76
C THR A 379 21.91 27.84 -11.79
N VAL A 380 22.02 28.15 -10.49
CA VAL A 380 22.03 27.13 -9.41
C VAL A 380 20.74 26.29 -9.41
N PRO A 381 19.52 26.87 -9.55
CA PRO A 381 18.30 26.06 -9.62
C PRO A 381 18.27 25.08 -10.79
N HIS A 382 18.75 25.50 -11.96
CA HIS A 382 18.85 24.61 -13.14
C HIS A 382 19.80 23.43 -12.85
N LEU A 383 20.96 23.70 -12.23
CA LEU A 383 21.90 22.66 -11.82
C LEU A 383 21.26 21.69 -10.80
N ILE A 384 20.50 22.21 -9.83
CA ILE A 384 19.80 21.39 -8.83
C ILE A 384 18.77 20.46 -9.49
N ILE A 385 17.96 20.97 -10.41
CA ILE A 385 16.98 20.15 -11.14
C ILE A 385 17.67 19.01 -11.89
N GLY A 386 18.77 19.31 -12.59
CA GLY A 386 19.58 18.28 -13.26
C GLY A 386 20.14 17.23 -12.30
N ARG A 387 20.58 17.64 -11.09
CA ARG A 387 21.05 16.72 -10.05
C ARG A 387 19.94 15.84 -9.48
N ILE A 388 18.74 16.37 -9.26
CA ILE A 388 17.59 15.59 -8.77
C ILE A 388 17.25 14.50 -9.78
N ILE A 389 17.14 14.84 -11.06
CA ILE A 389 16.81 13.89 -12.13
C ILE A 389 17.90 12.81 -12.26
N THR A 390 19.17 13.22 -12.26
CA THR A 390 20.30 12.27 -12.27
C THR A 390 20.31 11.38 -11.02
N GLY A 391 19.92 11.93 -9.87
CA GLY A 391 19.81 11.23 -8.60
C GLY A 391 18.75 10.11 -8.64
N PHE A 392 17.57 10.38 -9.19
CA PHE A 392 16.55 9.35 -9.41
C PHE A 392 17.05 8.23 -10.33
N GLY A 393 17.63 8.59 -11.48
CA GLY A 393 18.20 7.60 -12.39
C GLY A 393 19.32 6.77 -11.74
N THR A 394 20.12 7.40 -10.89
CA THR A 394 21.19 6.74 -10.13
C THR A 394 20.64 5.79 -9.07
N GLY A 395 19.65 6.22 -8.28
CA GLY A 395 19.00 5.37 -7.28
C GLY A 395 18.33 4.13 -7.89
N MET A 396 17.72 4.29 -9.06
CA MET A 396 17.12 3.18 -9.80
C MET A 396 18.16 2.14 -10.23
N LYS A 397 19.28 2.54 -10.85
CA LYS A 397 20.31 1.59 -11.27
C LYS A 397 21.02 0.94 -10.08
N THR A 398 21.32 1.69 -9.02
CA THR A 398 22.03 1.14 -7.83
C THR A 398 21.20 0.15 -7.02
N SER A 399 19.87 0.20 -7.14
CA SER A 399 18.98 -0.80 -6.51
C SER A 399 18.69 -1.98 -7.44
N THR A 400 18.58 -1.74 -8.75
CA THR A 400 18.16 -2.77 -9.71
C THR A 400 19.32 -3.67 -10.17
N VAL A 401 20.52 -3.13 -10.38
CA VAL A 401 21.67 -3.89 -10.91
C VAL A 401 22.15 -5.00 -9.97
N PRO A 402 22.37 -4.76 -8.66
CA PRO A 402 22.79 -5.84 -7.75
C PRO A 402 21.73 -6.95 -7.65
N MET A 403 20.45 -6.55 -7.65
CA MET A 403 19.32 -7.48 -7.59
C MET A 403 19.28 -8.36 -8.84
N TYR A 404 19.32 -7.74 -10.02
CA TYR A 404 19.37 -8.43 -11.31
C TYR A 404 20.56 -9.39 -11.41
N GLN A 405 21.75 -8.95 -10.98
CA GLN A 405 22.94 -9.80 -10.95
C GLN A 405 22.76 -10.98 -9.98
N SER A 406 22.15 -10.77 -8.82
CA SER A 406 21.91 -11.83 -7.83
C SER A 406 20.90 -12.88 -8.31
N GLU A 407 19.95 -12.48 -9.17
CA GLU A 407 18.92 -13.32 -9.77
C GLU A 407 19.45 -14.16 -10.96
N LEU A 408 20.57 -13.76 -11.56
CA LEU A 408 21.20 -14.42 -12.72
C LEU A 408 22.53 -15.13 -12.41
N CYS A 409 22.87 -15.33 -11.14
CA CYS A 409 24.11 -16.00 -10.77
C CYS A 409 23.88 -17.20 -9.83
N ASP A 410 24.73 -18.22 -10.03
CA ASP A 410 24.77 -19.39 -9.18
C ASP A 410 24.99 -18.99 -7.71
N ARG A 411 24.25 -19.66 -6.82
CA ARG A 411 24.26 -19.51 -5.36
C ARG A 411 25.68 -19.54 -4.79
N LYS A 412 26.58 -20.37 -5.35
CA LYS A 412 27.98 -20.50 -4.89
C LYS A 412 28.85 -19.30 -5.25
N ALA A 413 28.57 -18.63 -6.37
CA ALA A 413 29.37 -17.50 -6.87
C ALA A 413 28.75 -16.14 -6.51
N ARG A 414 27.46 -16.10 -6.15
CA ARG A 414 26.66 -14.89 -5.88
C ARG A 414 27.37 -13.87 -5.00
N GLY A 415 27.84 -14.28 -3.82
CA GLY A 415 28.53 -13.37 -2.90
C GLY A 415 29.76 -12.71 -3.52
N ARG A 416 30.59 -13.48 -4.23
CA ARG A 416 31.81 -12.97 -4.87
C ARG A 416 31.51 -12.04 -6.04
N LEU A 417 30.49 -12.35 -6.83
CA LEU A 417 30.10 -11.57 -7.99
C LEU A 417 29.43 -10.24 -7.59
N VAL A 418 28.53 -10.27 -6.62
CA VAL A 418 27.88 -9.05 -6.10
C VAL A 418 28.90 -8.15 -5.39
N SER A 419 29.86 -8.70 -4.64
CA SER A 419 30.92 -7.90 -4.01
C SER A 419 31.89 -7.24 -5.00
N ARG A 420 32.00 -7.73 -6.25
CA ARG A 420 32.82 -7.06 -7.29
C ARG A 420 32.22 -5.73 -7.75
N GLU A 421 30.92 -5.51 -7.58
CA GLU A 421 30.29 -4.23 -7.92
C GLU A 421 30.91 -3.07 -7.15
N VAL A 422 31.11 -3.25 -5.83
CA VAL A 422 31.73 -2.25 -4.96
C VAL A 422 33.15 -1.90 -5.41
N LEU A 423 33.89 -2.89 -5.94
CA LEU A 423 35.20 -2.68 -6.54
C LEU A 423 35.11 -1.79 -7.78
N PHE A 424 34.20 -2.09 -8.73
CA PHE A 424 34.05 -1.29 -9.93
C PHE A 424 33.57 0.13 -9.64
N VAL A 425 32.76 0.33 -8.60
CA VAL A 425 32.40 1.65 -8.09
C VAL A 425 33.65 2.40 -7.63
N GLY A 426 34.52 1.79 -6.82
CA GLY A 426 35.77 2.40 -6.38
C GLY A 426 36.73 2.74 -7.53
N VAL A 427 36.87 1.84 -8.51
CA VAL A 427 37.69 2.10 -9.71
C VAL A 427 37.11 3.26 -10.52
N GLY A 428 35.79 3.28 -10.73
CA GLY A 428 35.12 4.37 -11.45
C GLY A 428 35.27 5.72 -10.76
N ILE A 429 35.12 5.76 -9.44
CA ILE A 429 35.36 6.95 -8.61
C ILE A 429 36.81 7.42 -8.76
N THR A 430 37.78 6.50 -8.73
CA THR A 430 39.20 6.83 -8.89
C THR A 430 39.47 7.46 -10.25
N ILE A 431 38.94 6.88 -11.33
CA ILE A 431 39.08 7.43 -12.69
C ILE A 431 38.44 8.82 -12.77
N ALA A 432 37.24 8.99 -12.20
CA ALA A 432 36.54 10.27 -12.17
C ALA A 432 37.36 11.35 -11.43
N TYR A 433 37.96 11.05 -10.28
CA TYR A 433 38.78 12.01 -9.55
C TYR A 433 40.06 12.39 -10.28
N TRP A 434 40.74 11.42 -10.90
CA TRP A 434 41.90 11.74 -11.73
C TRP A 434 41.52 12.62 -12.92
N PHE A 435 40.36 12.38 -13.50
CA PHE A 435 39.84 13.20 -14.57
C PHE A 435 39.50 14.63 -14.09
N ASP A 436 38.77 14.76 -12.98
CA ASP A 436 38.43 16.06 -12.36
C ASP A 436 39.68 16.83 -11.92
N PHE A 437 40.68 16.13 -11.37
CA PHE A 437 41.98 16.71 -11.01
C PHE A 437 42.69 17.24 -12.25
N GLY A 438 42.74 16.48 -13.35
CA GLY A 438 43.28 16.95 -14.61
C GLY A 438 42.55 18.19 -15.14
N MET A 439 41.21 18.21 -15.04
CA MET A 439 40.39 19.35 -15.46
C MET A 439 40.51 20.58 -14.55
N SER A 440 40.96 20.40 -13.30
CA SER A 440 41.17 21.51 -12.36
C SER A 440 42.21 22.53 -12.85
N PHE A 441 43.15 22.12 -13.72
CA PHE A 441 44.19 22.99 -14.29
C PHE A 441 43.74 23.80 -15.52
N VAL A 442 42.60 23.45 -16.13
CA VAL A 442 42.14 24.05 -17.41
C VAL A 442 41.37 25.36 -17.20
N GLY A 443 40.72 25.52 -16.04
CA GLY A 443 39.92 26.70 -15.71
C GLY A 443 38.62 26.86 -16.52
N GLY A 444 37.77 27.79 -16.11
CA GLY A 444 36.51 28.12 -16.80
C GLY A 444 35.39 27.07 -16.69
N PRO A 445 34.25 27.26 -17.37
CA PRO A 445 33.10 26.37 -17.26
C PRO A 445 33.34 24.94 -17.77
N ILE A 446 34.32 24.75 -18.65
CA ILE A 446 34.65 23.44 -19.21
C ILE A 446 35.20 22.49 -18.15
N ALA A 447 35.88 23.02 -17.12
CA ALA A 447 36.51 22.25 -16.05
C ALA A 447 35.53 21.33 -15.30
N TRP A 448 34.28 21.76 -15.13
CA TRP A 448 33.24 20.96 -14.45
C TRP A 448 32.18 20.41 -15.40
N ARG A 449 31.95 21.04 -16.56
CA ARG A 449 30.95 20.55 -17.54
C ARG A 449 31.42 19.29 -18.28
N LEU A 450 32.69 19.23 -18.67
CA LEU A 450 33.19 18.09 -19.45
C LEU A 450 33.17 16.77 -18.67
N PRO A 451 33.62 16.71 -17.39
CA PRO A 451 33.49 15.49 -16.60
C PRO A 451 32.05 15.01 -16.43
N ILE A 452 31.11 15.94 -16.20
CA ILE A 452 29.68 15.62 -16.11
C ILE A 452 29.14 15.11 -17.45
N ALA A 453 29.55 15.71 -18.58
CA ALA A 453 29.13 15.23 -19.90
C ALA A 453 29.66 13.83 -20.21
N PHE A 454 30.89 13.54 -19.81
CA PHE A 454 31.57 12.29 -20.13
C PHE A 454 30.85 11.06 -19.56
N GLN A 455 30.13 11.20 -18.44
CA GLN A 455 29.34 10.10 -17.88
C GLN A 455 28.26 9.57 -18.85
N MET A 456 27.80 10.40 -19.80
CA MET A 456 26.81 9.99 -20.81
C MET A 456 27.36 8.90 -21.74
N VAL A 457 28.67 8.88 -22.00
CA VAL A 457 29.32 7.85 -22.82
C VAL A 457 29.10 6.47 -22.20
N PHE A 458 29.37 6.34 -20.90
CA PHE A 458 29.15 5.08 -20.18
C PHE A 458 27.67 4.71 -20.11
N ALA A 459 26.78 5.68 -19.94
CA ALA A 459 25.34 5.42 -19.94
C ALA A 459 24.85 4.86 -21.29
N LEU A 460 25.34 5.40 -22.41
CA LEU A 460 25.01 4.91 -23.75
C LEU A 460 25.54 3.49 -24.00
N VAL A 461 26.77 3.20 -23.57
CA VAL A 461 27.33 1.84 -23.65
C VAL A 461 26.47 0.85 -22.87
N VAL A 462 26.04 1.20 -21.65
CA VAL A 462 25.17 0.32 -20.85
C VAL A 462 23.81 0.12 -21.52
N ILE A 463 23.18 1.18 -22.07
CA ILE A 463 21.91 1.04 -22.80
C ILE A 463 22.06 0.03 -23.95
N ALA A 464 23.13 0.13 -24.72
CA ALA A 464 23.42 -0.78 -25.84
C ALA A 464 23.65 -2.23 -25.36
N LEU A 465 24.46 -2.44 -24.32
CA LEU A 465 24.75 -3.79 -23.81
C LEU A 465 23.51 -4.49 -23.21
N VAL A 466 22.63 -3.72 -22.55
CA VAL A 466 21.42 -4.26 -21.92
C VAL A 466 20.42 -4.83 -22.94
N PHE A 467 20.52 -4.50 -24.24
CA PHE A 467 19.73 -5.17 -25.28
C PHE A 467 20.04 -6.67 -25.42
N ALA A 468 21.31 -7.05 -25.18
CA ALA A 468 21.77 -8.43 -25.33
C ALA A 468 21.53 -9.28 -24.07
N LEU A 469 21.09 -8.66 -22.97
CA LEU A 469 20.92 -9.33 -21.69
C LEU A 469 19.47 -9.85 -21.50
N PRO A 470 19.29 -11.05 -20.92
CA PRO A 470 17.95 -11.61 -20.67
C PRO A 470 17.25 -10.87 -19.53
N GLU A 471 15.93 -11.00 -19.41
CA GLU A 471 15.21 -10.48 -18.24
C GLU A 471 15.37 -11.44 -17.05
N SER A 472 15.13 -10.95 -15.83
CA SER A 472 15.21 -11.78 -14.62
C SER A 472 14.20 -12.94 -14.63
N PRO A 473 14.65 -14.20 -14.43
CA PRO A 473 13.75 -15.36 -14.29
C PRO A 473 12.72 -15.16 -13.18
N ARG A 474 13.14 -14.58 -12.06
CA ARG A 474 12.28 -14.31 -10.91
C ARG A 474 11.16 -13.33 -11.26
N TRP A 475 11.49 -12.27 -11.98
CA TRP A 475 10.49 -11.30 -12.45
C TRP A 475 9.51 -11.92 -13.46
N LEU A 476 10.02 -12.76 -14.37
CA LEU A 476 9.21 -13.47 -15.37
C LEU A 476 8.23 -14.46 -14.71
N PHE A 477 8.67 -15.23 -13.72
CA PHE A 477 7.80 -16.11 -12.92
C PHE A 477 6.72 -15.33 -12.17
N ALA A 478 7.08 -14.19 -11.56
CA ALA A 478 6.12 -13.33 -10.86
C ALA A 478 5.03 -12.74 -11.78
N HIS A 479 5.31 -12.60 -13.09
CA HIS A 479 4.38 -12.10 -14.10
C HIS A 479 3.70 -13.20 -14.93
N GLY A 480 3.78 -14.46 -14.49
CA GLY A 480 3.13 -15.59 -15.16
C GLY A 480 3.78 -16.01 -16.49
N ARG A 481 4.95 -15.47 -16.85
CA ARG A 481 5.70 -15.80 -18.08
C ARG A 481 6.63 -16.99 -17.83
N GLN A 482 6.05 -18.13 -17.49
CA GLN A 482 6.75 -19.34 -17.04
C GLN A 482 7.73 -19.90 -18.10
N GLU A 483 7.30 -20.03 -19.36
CA GLU A 483 8.10 -20.63 -20.43
C GLU A 483 9.39 -19.84 -20.70
N GLU A 484 9.29 -18.52 -20.72
CA GLU A 484 10.43 -17.64 -20.97
C GLU A 484 11.37 -17.58 -19.75
N ALA A 485 10.83 -17.66 -18.53
CA ALA A 485 11.64 -17.75 -17.32
C ALA A 485 12.51 -19.02 -17.31
N ILE A 486 11.94 -20.15 -17.75
CA ILE A 486 12.64 -21.43 -17.89
C ILE A 486 13.71 -21.34 -18.99
N ASP A 487 13.40 -20.75 -20.15
CA ASP A 487 14.39 -20.52 -21.23
C ASP A 487 15.59 -19.68 -20.73
N VAL A 488 15.34 -18.63 -19.93
CA VAL A 488 16.43 -17.84 -19.34
C VAL A 488 17.24 -18.67 -18.35
N LEU A 489 16.62 -19.46 -17.48
CA LEU A 489 17.35 -20.34 -16.54
C LEU A 489 18.22 -21.35 -17.30
N CYS A 490 17.68 -21.96 -18.37
CA CYS A 490 18.42 -22.89 -19.22
C CYS A 490 19.65 -22.22 -19.85
N ARG A 491 19.53 -20.98 -20.34
CA ARG A 491 20.65 -20.21 -20.92
C ARG A 491 21.69 -19.79 -19.89
N VAL A 492 21.28 -19.48 -18.66
CA VAL A 492 22.19 -19.03 -17.59
C VAL A 492 23.00 -20.20 -17.04
N TYR A 493 22.37 -21.36 -16.88
CA TYR A 493 23.00 -22.54 -16.30
C TYR A 493 23.55 -23.54 -17.32
N ASP A 494 23.25 -23.34 -18.62
CA ASP A 494 23.63 -24.23 -19.73
C ASP A 494 23.05 -25.65 -19.54
N LEU A 495 21.77 -25.73 -19.22
CA LEU A 495 21.03 -26.97 -18.91
C LEU A 495 19.74 -27.08 -19.73
N GLU A 496 19.21 -28.30 -19.85
CA GLU A 496 17.92 -28.55 -20.51
C GLU A 496 16.72 -28.23 -19.59
N PRO A 497 15.54 -27.91 -20.15
CA PRO A 497 14.33 -27.60 -19.37
C PRO A 497 13.86 -28.72 -18.43
N THR A 498 14.22 -29.97 -18.74
CA THR A 498 13.88 -31.17 -17.97
C THR A 498 14.91 -31.51 -16.89
N ASP A 499 16.00 -30.74 -16.78
CA ASP A 499 17.02 -30.95 -15.77
C ASP A 499 16.44 -30.74 -14.36
N GLU A 500 16.84 -31.61 -13.43
CA GLU A 500 16.39 -31.59 -12.04
C GLU A 500 16.76 -30.26 -11.36
N TYR A 501 17.92 -29.71 -11.67
CA TYR A 501 18.37 -28.44 -11.11
C TYR A 501 17.49 -27.26 -11.57
N ILE A 502 17.07 -27.24 -12.83
CA ILE A 502 16.17 -26.19 -13.36
C ILE A 502 14.79 -26.29 -12.71
N SER A 503 14.30 -27.50 -12.48
CA SER A 503 13.02 -27.76 -11.79
C SER A 503 13.07 -27.33 -10.32
N GLU A 504 14.14 -27.68 -9.61
CA GLU A 504 14.36 -27.25 -8.21
C GLU A 504 14.44 -25.72 -8.11
N GLU A 505 15.14 -25.06 -9.04
CA GLU A 505 15.32 -23.61 -9.01
C GLU A 505 14.03 -22.87 -9.33
N ARG A 506 13.23 -23.38 -10.28
CA ARG A 506 11.86 -22.92 -10.53
C ARG A 506 11.02 -22.99 -9.26
N ASP A 507 10.97 -24.16 -8.62
CA ASP A 507 10.11 -24.39 -7.47
C ASP A 507 10.54 -23.52 -6.28
N ALA A 508 11.85 -23.39 -6.05
CA ALA A 508 12.40 -22.49 -5.03
C ALA A 508 12.03 -21.02 -5.28
N ILE A 509 12.07 -20.56 -6.54
CA ILE A 509 11.66 -19.20 -6.91
C ILE A 509 10.16 -18.99 -6.70
N LEU A 510 9.32 -19.94 -7.11
CA LEU A 510 7.86 -19.85 -6.96
C LEU A 510 7.44 -19.83 -5.49
N VAL A 511 8.05 -20.67 -4.65
CA VAL A 511 7.84 -20.67 -3.20
C VAL A 511 8.26 -19.33 -2.59
N ALA A 512 9.44 -18.81 -2.97
CA ALA A 512 9.91 -17.51 -2.47
C ALA A 512 9.02 -16.34 -2.92
N ILE A 513 8.48 -16.36 -4.14
CA ILE A 513 7.52 -15.37 -4.64
C ILE A 513 6.22 -15.46 -3.84
N GLN A 514 5.75 -16.68 -3.54
CA GLN A 514 4.55 -16.89 -2.73
C GLN A 514 4.74 -16.30 -1.33
N ASP A 515 5.84 -16.64 -0.63
CA ASP A 515 6.18 -16.12 0.70
C ASP A 515 6.37 -14.59 0.73
N GLU A 516 6.98 -14.00 -0.30
CA GLU A 516 7.16 -12.55 -0.41
C GLU A 516 5.86 -11.82 -0.73
N SER A 517 4.97 -12.45 -1.51
CA SER A 517 3.62 -11.96 -1.74
C SER A 517 2.78 -11.98 -0.47
N GLU A 518 3.11 -12.80 0.53
CA GLU A 518 2.45 -12.81 1.84
C GLU A 518 3.02 -11.74 2.80
N THR A 519 4.26 -11.28 2.59
CA THR A 519 4.97 -10.40 3.55
C THR A 519 5.11 -8.94 3.10
N ILE A 520 5.42 -8.69 1.82
CA ILE A 520 5.83 -7.37 1.28
C ILE A 520 4.63 -6.53 0.81
N LYS A 521 3.41 -7.08 0.89
CA LYS A 521 2.17 -6.43 0.44
C LYS A 521 1.62 -5.33 1.34
N ASN A 522 2.21 -5.15 2.51
CA ASN A 522 1.88 -4.04 3.38
C ASN A 522 2.59 -2.76 2.88
N SER A 523 1.92 -1.61 2.92
CA SER A 523 2.41 -0.21 2.69
C SER A 523 3.94 -0.02 2.64
N PRO A 524 4.53 0.92 1.87
CA PRO A 524 5.99 1.17 1.85
C PRO A 524 6.67 1.33 3.23
N LEU A 525 5.92 1.63 4.29
CA LEU A 525 6.40 1.68 5.68
C LEU A 525 6.37 0.33 6.43
N SER A 526 5.86 -0.73 5.80
CA SER A 526 5.77 -2.09 6.35
C SER A 526 7.13 -2.74 6.58
N ILE A 527 8.13 -2.30 5.84
CA ILE A 527 9.53 -2.67 6.03
C ILE A 527 10.03 -2.32 7.45
N PHE A 528 9.32 -1.42 8.17
CA PHE A 528 9.58 -1.08 9.56
C PHE A 528 8.71 -1.85 10.57
N LYS A 529 7.81 -2.73 10.14
CA LYS A 529 7.00 -3.59 11.00
C LYS A 529 7.71 -4.91 11.29
N ASN A 530 7.42 -5.50 12.45
CA ASN A 530 7.96 -6.80 12.83
C ASN A 530 7.23 -7.91 12.05
N ASP A 531 7.99 -8.75 11.34
CA ASP A 531 7.49 -9.91 10.59
C ASP A 531 8.32 -11.18 10.87
N LYS A 532 7.90 -12.30 10.27
CA LYS A 532 8.57 -13.62 10.38
C LYS A 532 10.04 -13.58 9.97
N PHE A 533 10.40 -12.73 9.01
CA PHE A 533 11.77 -12.62 8.47
C PHE A 533 12.64 -11.59 9.21
N ARG A 534 12.08 -10.93 10.24
CA ARG A 534 12.70 -9.82 10.98
C ARG A 534 13.07 -8.65 10.07
N THR A 535 12.23 -8.32 9.10
CA THR A 535 12.46 -7.26 8.10
C THR A 535 12.73 -5.92 8.75
N ARG A 536 11.98 -5.49 9.79
CA ARG A 536 12.32 -4.29 10.57
C ARG A 536 13.76 -4.30 11.07
N TYR A 537 14.22 -5.41 11.64
CA TYR A 537 15.59 -5.52 12.13
C TYR A 537 16.60 -5.41 10.98
N ARG A 538 16.35 -6.09 9.84
CA ARG A 538 17.21 -6.03 8.65
C ARG A 538 17.28 -4.62 8.07
N VAL A 539 16.15 -3.91 8.01
CA VAL A 539 16.03 -2.55 7.47
C VAL A 539 16.69 -1.53 8.39
N LEU A 540 16.45 -1.63 9.70
CA LEU A 540 17.13 -0.76 10.68
C LEU A 540 18.64 -1.02 10.72
N LEU A 541 19.08 -2.27 10.57
CA LEU A 541 20.49 -2.63 10.51
C LEU A 541 21.13 -2.11 9.21
N ALA A 542 20.49 -2.29 8.05
CA ALA A 542 20.96 -1.76 6.78
C ALA A 542 21.00 -0.22 6.77
N GLY A 543 19.92 0.42 7.24
CA GLY A 543 19.84 1.88 7.38
C GLY A 543 20.85 2.42 8.39
N GLY A 544 21.05 1.73 9.51
CA GLY A 544 22.05 2.07 10.52
C GLY A 544 23.48 1.94 10.01
N ILE A 545 23.80 0.88 9.24
CA ILE A 545 25.10 0.72 8.57
C ILE A 545 25.34 1.86 7.58
N GLN A 546 24.35 2.20 6.76
CA GLN A 546 24.50 3.31 5.81
C GLN A 546 24.63 4.65 6.52
N PHE A 547 23.88 4.88 7.60
CA PHE A 547 24.02 6.07 8.43
C PHE A 547 25.43 6.17 9.03
N MET A 548 25.94 5.10 9.64
CA MET A 548 27.28 5.07 10.22
C MET A 548 28.36 5.30 9.16
N ASN A 549 28.20 4.74 7.95
CA ASN A 549 29.09 4.97 6.83
C ASN A 549 29.14 6.46 6.43
N GLN A 550 27.98 7.14 6.36
CA GLN A 550 27.92 8.57 6.03
C GLN A 550 28.40 9.47 7.18
N ALA A 551 28.06 9.12 8.42
CA ALA A 551 28.47 9.84 9.64
C ALA A 551 29.98 9.80 9.87
N GLY A 552 30.68 8.80 9.31
CA GLY A 552 32.14 8.72 9.29
C GLY A 552 32.83 9.83 8.47
N GLY A 553 32.08 10.75 7.86
CA GLY A 553 32.62 11.93 7.20
C GLY A 553 33.24 11.65 5.82
N ILE A 554 33.01 10.47 5.25
CA ILE A 554 33.61 10.06 3.97
C ILE A 554 33.29 11.03 2.83
N ASN A 555 32.06 11.57 2.79
CA ASN A 555 31.66 12.55 1.80
C ASN A 555 32.48 13.85 1.92
N LEU A 556 32.78 14.29 3.14
CA LEU A 556 33.57 15.51 3.36
C LEU A 556 35.00 15.32 2.84
N VAL A 557 35.62 14.17 3.13
CA VAL A 557 36.93 13.82 2.56
C VAL A 557 36.85 13.84 1.03
N VAL A 558 35.87 13.15 0.46
CA VAL A 558 35.62 13.04 -0.98
C VAL A 558 35.44 14.40 -1.66
N TYR A 559 34.64 15.31 -1.11
CA TYR A 559 34.38 16.63 -1.69
C TYR A 559 35.64 17.50 -1.79
N TYR A 560 36.57 17.34 -0.85
CA TYR A 560 37.80 18.12 -0.79
C TYR A 560 39.02 17.39 -1.37
N ILE A 561 38.87 16.18 -1.94
CA ILE A 561 40.00 15.42 -2.52
C ILE A 561 40.85 16.24 -3.50
N PRO A 562 40.30 17.00 -4.48
CA PRO A 562 41.12 17.78 -5.39
C PRO A 562 41.96 18.83 -4.65
N SER A 563 41.38 19.52 -3.67
CA SER A 563 42.10 20.49 -2.84
C SER A 563 43.17 19.81 -1.97
N VAL A 564 42.86 18.64 -1.41
CA VAL A 564 43.80 17.83 -0.62
C VAL A 564 44.94 17.28 -1.47
N LEU A 565 44.67 16.86 -2.71
CA LEU A 565 45.68 16.39 -3.66
C LEU A 565 46.66 17.50 -4.06
N VAL A 566 46.19 18.75 -4.14
CA VAL A 566 47.02 19.92 -4.44
C VAL A 566 47.78 20.41 -3.21
N LEU A 567 47.20 20.33 -2.01
CA LEU A 567 47.77 20.92 -0.79
C LEU A 567 48.57 19.94 0.09
N ASN A 568 48.25 18.64 0.09
CA ASN A 568 48.82 17.64 1.00
C ASN A 568 48.86 16.21 0.39
N LEU A 569 49.95 15.89 -0.32
CA LEU A 569 50.17 14.58 -0.97
C LEU A 569 50.08 13.38 0.00
N GLY A 570 50.50 13.55 1.25
CA GLY A 570 50.45 12.49 2.27
C GLY A 570 49.03 12.06 2.63
N THR A 571 48.09 13.00 2.66
CA THR A 571 46.67 12.71 2.92
C THR A 571 46.05 11.93 1.76
N ALA A 572 46.45 12.20 0.52
CA ALA A 572 46.00 11.46 -0.65
C ALA A 572 46.48 10.00 -0.65
N ILE A 573 47.73 9.75 -0.26
CA ILE A 573 48.26 8.38 -0.07
C ILE A 573 47.49 7.66 1.04
N GLY A 574 47.15 8.36 2.13
CA GLY A 574 46.31 7.84 3.21
C GLY A 574 44.91 7.42 2.74
N VAL A 575 44.25 8.24 1.92
CA VAL A 575 42.93 7.93 1.36
C VAL A 575 43.01 6.77 0.36
N GLY A 576 44.00 6.75 -0.52
CA GLY A 576 44.22 5.61 -1.44
C GLY A 576 44.47 4.29 -0.70
N SER A 577 45.27 4.34 0.38
CA SER A 577 45.52 3.20 1.26
C SER A 577 44.25 2.72 1.98
N ASN A 578 43.40 3.65 2.43
CA ASN A 578 42.11 3.32 3.06
C ASN A 578 41.21 2.49 2.12
N TRP A 579 41.03 2.92 0.87
CA TRP A 579 40.21 2.20 -0.10
C TRP A 579 40.80 0.84 -0.49
N LEU A 580 42.12 0.74 -0.61
CA LEU A 580 42.83 -0.52 -0.89
C LEU A 580 42.69 -1.54 0.26
N TRP A 581 42.81 -1.09 1.51
CA TRP A 581 42.62 -1.95 2.67
C TRP A 581 41.16 -2.35 2.88
N ASN A 582 40.21 -1.43 2.63
CA ASN A 582 38.78 -1.77 2.60
C ASN A 582 38.50 -2.88 1.58
N PHE A 583 39.06 -2.80 0.37
CA PHE A 583 38.97 -3.86 -0.64
C PHE A 583 39.50 -5.20 -0.11
N THR A 584 40.69 -5.20 0.48
CA THR A 584 41.35 -6.42 0.97
C THR A 584 40.52 -7.09 2.06
N VAL A 585 40.00 -6.30 3.00
CA VAL A 585 39.14 -6.79 4.09
C VAL A 585 37.83 -7.35 3.53
N VAL A 586 37.16 -6.65 2.60
CA VAL A 586 35.90 -7.12 1.99
C VAL A 586 36.08 -8.44 1.24
N MET A 587 37.21 -8.66 0.58
CA MET A 587 37.48 -9.91 -0.15
C MET A 587 37.82 -11.08 0.78
N ILE A 588 38.55 -10.82 1.88
CA ILE A 588 38.97 -11.85 2.83
C ILE A 588 37.83 -12.24 3.77
N THR A 589 36.98 -11.29 4.17
CA THR A 589 35.96 -11.51 5.21
C THR A 589 34.98 -12.65 4.91
N PRO A 590 34.40 -12.80 3.70
CA PRO A 590 33.52 -13.94 3.40
C PRO A 590 34.24 -15.29 3.46
N VAL A 591 35.50 -15.34 3.02
CA VAL A 591 36.33 -16.55 3.09
C VAL A 591 36.68 -16.90 4.53
N LEU A 592 36.97 -15.88 5.34
CA LEU A 592 37.30 -16.02 6.76
C LEU A 592 36.09 -16.52 7.57
N ILE A 593 34.91 -15.94 7.35
CA ILE A 593 33.66 -16.33 8.02
C ILE A 593 33.25 -17.75 7.58
N ASN A 594 33.35 -18.10 6.30
CA ASN A 594 33.00 -19.45 5.84
C ASN A 594 33.91 -20.55 6.39
N ARG A 595 35.16 -20.24 6.77
CA ARG A 595 36.12 -21.23 7.30
C ARG A 595 36.20 -21.26 8.82
N LEU A 596 36.05 -20.12 9.46
CA LEU A 596 36.29 -19.95 10.90
C LEU A 596 35.03 -19.58 11.68
N GLU A 597 33.91 -19.36 10.98
CA GLU A 597 32.62 -18.95 11.56
C GLU A 597 32.78 -17.77 12.53
N TRP A 598 32.28 -17.90 13.75
CA TRP A 598 32.38 -16.89 14.80
C TRP A 598 33.82 -16.60 15.24
N LYS A 599 34.78 -17.51 15.02
CA LYS A 599 36.19 -17.30 15.37
C LYS A 599 36.87 -16.27 14.48
N ALA A 600 36.29 -15.95 13.31
CA ALA A 600 36.77 -14.88 12.43
C ALA A 600 36.78 -13.51 13.14
N TYR A 601 35.86 -13.28 14.07
CA TYR A 601 35.80 -12.03 14.84
C TYR A 601 37.00 -11.84 15.78
N PHE A 602 37.62 -12.93 16.27
CA PHE A 602 38.84 -12.81 17.08
C PHE A 602 40.03 -12.29 16.28
N VAL A 603 40.09 -12.59 14.98
CA VAL A 603 41.13 -12.04 14.10
C VAL A 603 40.98 -10.52 14.03
N PHE A 604 39.77 -10.01 13.77
CA PHE A 604 39.51 -8.57 13.78
C PHE A 604 39.76 -7.92 15.15
N MET A 605 39.37 -8.58 16.24
CA MET A 605 39.64 -8.08 17.60
C MET A 605 41.14 -7.99 17.87
N ALA A 606 41.92 -9.01 17.49
CA ALA A 606 43.37 -9.00 17.64
C ALA A 606 44.02 -7.91 16.79
N THR A 607 43.61 -7.74 15.53
CA THR A 607 44.13 -6.67 14.67
C THR A 607 43.79 -5.28 15.21
N ASN A 608 42.59 -5.08 15.76
CA ASN A 608 42.22 -3.83 16.44
C ASN A 608 43.04 -3.60 17.72
N ALA A 609 43.27 -4.65 18.51
CA ALA A 609 44.09 -4.55 19.72
C ALA A 609 45.54 -4.18 19.41
N ILE A 610 46.09 -4.58 18.26
CA ILE A 610 47.42 -4.20 17.77
C ILE A 610 47.51 -2.69 17.45
N PHE A 611 46.41 -2.02 17.12
CA PHE A 611 46.42 -0.56 16.92
C PHE A 611 46.68 0.21 18.22
N VAL A 612 46.33 -0.34 19.39
CA VAL A 612 46.55 0.33 20.68
C VAL A 612 48.04 0.62 20.94
N PRO A 613 48.97 -0.36 20.88
CA PRO A 613 50.39 -0.06 21.02
C PRO A 613 50.93 0.77 19.85
N LEU A 614 50.45 0.56 18.61
CA LEU A 614 50.88 1.36 17.46
C LEU A 614 50.59 2.85 17.65
N ILE A 615 49.36 3.19 18.07
CA ILE A 615 48.99 4.58 18.35
C ILE A 615 49.83 5.10 19.52
N TYR A 616 49.97 4.34 20.61
CA TYR A 616 50.72 4.77 21.79
C TYR A 616 52.21 5.06 21.53
N PHE A 617 52.86 4.26 20.66
CA PHE A 617 54.30 4.37 20.41
C PHE A 617 54.68 5.19 19.18
N PHE A 618 53.80 5.31 18.18
CA PHE A 618 54.13 5.94 16.89
C PHE A 618 53.36 7.22 16.58
N TYR A 619 52.25 7.50 17.26
CA TYR A 619 51.49 8.73 17.04
C TYR A 619 51.85 9.80 18.09
N PRO A 620 52.32 10.98 17.66
CA PRO A 620 52.61 12.08 18.57
C PRO A 620 51.32 12.67 19.16
N GLU A 621 51.33 12.95 20.46
CA GLU A 621 50.21 13.57 21.18
C GLU A 621 50.16 15.08 20.87
N THR A 622 49.04 15.55 20.31
CA THR A 622 48.88 16.95 19.87
C THR A 622 48.10 17.81 20.88
N SER A 623 47.64 17.24 21.99
CA SER A 623 46.89 17.97 23.00
C SER A 623 47.72 19.09 23.64
N ASN A 624 47.14 20.30 23.70
CA ASN A 624 47.73 21.55 24.24
C ASN A 624 48.88 22.14 23.40
N VAL A 625 48.94 21.83 22.10
CA VAL A 625 49.91 22.40 21.16
C VAL A 625 49.17 23.15 20.05
N ARG A 626 49.69 24.29 19.58
CA ARG A 626 49.08 25.06 18.48
C ARG A 626 49.31 24.32 17.16
N LEU A 627 48.38 24.46 16.22
CA LEU A 627 48.43 23.75 14.94
C LEU A 627 49.74 24.03 14.17
N GLU A 628 50.24 25.26 14.26
CA GLU A 628 51.46 25.73 13.59
C GLU A 628 52.75 25.12 14.18
N ASP A 629 52.70 24.62 15.43
CA ASP A 629 53.84 24.02 16.11
C ASP A 629 53.95 22.50 15.85
N ILE A 630 52.97 21.87 15.21
CA ILE A 630 52.93 20.41 14.99
C ILE A 630 54.06 19.96 14.05
N ASP A 631 54.41 20.77 13.04
CA ASP A 631 55.49 20.46 12.10
C ASP A 631 56.85 20.35 12.82
N SER A 632 57.02 21.02 13.96
CA SER A 632 58.24 20.94 14.78
C SER A 632 58.49 19.54 15.36
N PHE A 633 57.45 18.71 15.48
CA PHE A 633 57.58 17.32 15.94
C PHE A 633 58.38 16.47 14.94
N PHE A 634 58.30 16.81 13.66
CA PHE A 634 58.87 16.01 12.57
C PHE A 634 60.17 16.61 12.00
N THR A 635 60.49 17.88 12.29
CA THR A 635 61.71 18.56 11.80
C THR A 635 62.92 18.43 12.73
N SER A 636 62.72 18.03 13.99
CA SER A 636 63.76 17.99 15.03
C SER A 636 64.77 16.82 14.94
N GLY A 637 64.59 15.88 14.00
CA GLY A 637 65.47 14.72 13.80
C GLY A 637 65.45 13.67 14.92
N ARG A 638 64.65 13.89 15.97
CA ARG A 638 64.43 12.96 17.10
C ARG A 638 63.10 12.24 16.92
N ASN A 639 62.81 11.23 17.74
CA ASN A 639 61.53 10.50 17.68
C ASN A 639 60.36 11.50 17.91
N PRO A 640 59.45 11.67 16.93
CA PRO A 640 58.36 12.65 17.01
C PRO A 640 57.44 12.48 18.21
N VAL A 641 57.23 11.24 18.68
CA VAL A 641 56.38 10.93 19.85
C VAL A 641 57.04 11.40 21.15
N ALA A 642 58.36 11.28 21.26
CA ALA A 642 59.09 11.78 22.41
C ALA A 642 59.06 13.31 22.47
N VAL A 643 59.27 13.97 21.32
CA VAL A 643 59.23 15.43 21.18
C VAL A 643 57.84 15.97 21.53
N ALA A 644 56.78 15.36 20.99
CA ALA A 644 55.41 15.74 21.30
C ALA A 644 55.06 15.61 22.80
N ARG A 645 55.52 14.55 23.47
CA ARG A 645 55.34 14.36 24.93
C ARG A 645 56.07 15.44 25.74
N GLU A 646 57.26 15.85 25.33
CA GLU A 646 57.99 16.95 25.97
C GLU A 646 57.28 18.30 25.81
N PHE A 647 56.80 18.60 24.60
CA PHE A 647 56.00 19.81 24.32
C PHE A 647 54.72 19.86 25.16
N SER A 648 53.95 18.77 25.20
CA SER A 648 52.72 18.68 25.99
C SER A 648 52.99 18.81 27.51
N ASN A 649 54.09 18.23 28.01
CA ASN A 649 54.51 18.36 29.41
C ASN A 649 54.98 19.77 29.77
N LYS A 650 55.63 20.49 28.86
CA LYS A 650 56.00 21.91 29.05
C LYS A 650 54.77 22.82 29.05
N ALA A 651 53.83 22.59 28.13
CA ALA A 651 52.57 23.32 28.07
C ALA A 651 51.73 23.13 29.36
N LYS A 652 51.68 21.91 29.91
CA LYS A 652 51.00 21.62 31.20
C LYS A 652 51.63 22.30 32.41
N LYS A 653 52.91 22.67 32.36
CA LYS A 653 53.64 23.33 33.47
C LYS A 653 53.60 24.86 33.40
N GLY A 654 52.82 25.45 32.48
CA GLY A 654 52.63 26.90 32.37
C GLY A 654 53.79 27.68 31.75
N GLY A 655 54.77 27.00 31.14
CA GLY A 655 55.84 27.66 30.40
C GLY A 655 55.38 28.02 28.99
N GLY A 656 55.41 29.29 28.63
CA GLY A 656 55.24 29.72 27.24
C GLY A 656 56.32 29.09 26.36
N VAL A 657 55.91 28.52 25.24
CA VAL A 657 56.81 27.90 24.26
C VAL A 657 57.17 28.97 23.23
N ASP A 658 58.44 29.36 23.20
CA ASP A 658 58.98 30.24 22.15
C ASP A 658 59.37 29.37 20.94
N PRO A 659 58.72 29.52 19.77
CA PRO A 659 58.97 28.70 18.60
C PRO A 659 60.36 28.90 17.98
N GLU A 660 61.07 29.98 18.32
CA GLU A 660 62.38 30.33 17.74
C GLU A 660 63.59 30.06 18.65
N ALA A 661 63.40 29.43 19.82
CA ALA A 661 64.52 29.11 20.70
C ALA A 661 65.52 28.14 20.01
N PRO A 662 66.80 28.51 19.85
CA PRO A 662 67.75 27.74 19.06
C PRO A 662 67.99 26.36 19.66
N SER A 663 68.03 25.36 18.77
CA SER A 663 68.27 23.95 19.04
C SER A 663 69.35 23.70 20.11
N PHE A 664 68.97 23.07 21.21
CA PHE A 664 69.95 22.47 22.13
C PHE A 664 70.61 21.28 21.43
N ARG A 665 71.85 21.49 20.94
CA ARG A 665 72.83 20.41 20.78
C ARG A 665 73.20 19.90 22.17
N GLY A 666 73.01 18.60 22.40
CA GLY A 666 73.39 17.86 23.59
C GLY A 666 73.09 16.38 23.36
#